data_AF-A0A6C2YP04-F1
#
_entry.id   AF-A0A6C2YP04-F1
#
_cell.length_a   1.000
_cell.length_b   1.000
_cell.length_c   1.000
_cell.angle_alpha   90.00
_cell.angle_beta   90.00
_cell.angle_gamma   90.00
#
_symmetry.space_group_name_H-M   'P 1'
#
loop_
_entity.id
_entity.type
_entity.pdbx_description
1 polymer ?
#
loop_
_entity_poly.entity_id
_entity_poly.type
_entity_poly.pdbx_seq_one_letter_code
_entity_poly.pdbx_strand_id
1 'polypeptide(L)'
;MNRSRLHVERLEDRAVPAILTVTSLADSGNGTLREQISIANSTNEHDVIRFSETLARGVIDLVSIADRTWGPTALWITSSITVEGTGQILRRAGGAGAMRLFGIAPGASLRLEHLSLENGLALGGNGGSGEAGGGGGAGLGGAIYNAGSLTLVATTFANNHAIGGDGGDGGNLGAGYGVGGSLQGNGGVLPPPVNPPVLPPPNNPPIVQPSPPPPLSPPVEGGGLDSSKTTQLKHGNIHDATLAILTGAVATIPTPPPATLPPIPSTPPLPAVNTLIPSVYGQGGTANALDALGGFGSGAAGRAGINLTGGLGGGQGLGTAGGGGAGMGGAIFNQGGTLTIINSTFVDNLAMAGEGGFNGVQSALSGSAFGGAIFNLSGVVTVVHSTLTRNRVILPTSVPATAPSTARGAGIFSTAVSMEGISGVAGRVELINSIVFGNAGGPDVSNPDQAGFGSSVIAVLPNRVGSLQGGNIDSRGVSNDDPGLGSFQDHGGWTKTVSLRPGSSAQNLGAEVPRQLGPALDQRGLPRDDKPDLGAYEVANPLAIPPVPLSQQSSEDDTVMLIVSAYRSILRRNPTATETGQASQLLQAADLEALAESLWQSREHREFQVRQMSLAVLGRTPTATESQSWVGKLLQGVGELVLLQELFAHSEFGGSLNSTSFLDKLGWQLWNRELTFTERDSALQRLNSGVSRETIIQEWLWNVEFLTPTLQGYHVAFVGNRMSAESAMLMAERIRVGEERLDRFVIQMIVDQSLKQIQVPLTP
;
A
#
# COMPACT_ATOMS: atom_id res chain seq x y z
N MET A 1 -29.54 -36.63 -47.47
CA MET A 1 -28.64 -36.37 -46.32
C MET A 1 -28.38 -34.87 -46.25
N ASN A 2 -29.13 -34.14 -45.43
CA ASN A 2 -28.84 -32.74 -45.16
C ASN A 2 -27.67 -32.69 -44.17
N ARG A 3 -26.48 -32.28 -44.65
CA ARG A 3 -25.33 -32.05 -43.78
C ARG A 3 -25.52 -30.69 -43.12
N SER A 4 -25.89 -30.70 -41.84
CA SER A 4 -25.88 -29.52 -40.98
C SER A 4 -24.48 -28.91 -41.00
N ARG A 5 -24.36 -27.66 -41.45
CA ARG A 5 -23.11 -26.90 -41.33
C ARG A 5 -22.94 -26.55 -39.85
N LEU A 6 -21.90 -27.07 -39.21
CA LEU A 6 -21.42 -26.55 -37.93
C LEU A 6 -20.86 -25.15 -38.20
N HIS A 7 -21.42 -24.14 -37.55
CA HIS A 7 -20.83 -22.81 -37.48
C HIS A 7 -20.26 -22.62 -36.08
N VAL A 8 -19.04 -22.10 -36.00
CA VAL A 8 -18.46 -21.65 -34.74
C VAL A 8 -18.84 -20.19 -34.61
N GLU A 9 -19.78 -19.91 -33.72
CA GLU A 9 -20.15 -18.56 -33.33
C GLU A 9 -19.10 -18.09 -32.33
N ARG A 10 -18.44 -16.96 -32.60
CA ARG A 10 -17.62 -16.31 -31.58
C ARG A 10 -18.60 -15.85 -30.50
N LEU A 11 -18.53 -16.42 -29.29
CA LEU A 11 -19.21 -15.83 -28.12
C LEU A 11 -18.81 -14.36 -28.06
N GLU A 12 -19.79 -13.49 -27.87
CA GLU A 12 -19.58 -12.07 -27.69
C GLU A 12 -18.45 -11.79 -26.70
N ASP A 13 -17.60 -10.81 -26.99
CA ASP A 13 -16.58 -10.36 -26.04
C ASP A 13 -17.30 -9.94 -24.76
N ARG A 14 -16.85 -10.43 -23.60
CA ARG A 14 -17.49 -10.10 -22.32
C ARG A 14 -17.35 -8.60 -22.06
N ALA A 15 -18.44 -7.86 -22.24
CA ALA A 15 -18.48 -6.43 -22.01
C ALA A 15 -18.42 -6.04 -20.52
N VAL A 16 -18.53 -7.02 -19.60
CA VAL A 16 -18.56 -6.80 -18.14
C VAL A 16 -17.66 -7.81 -17.42
N PRO A 17 -16.88 -7.38 -16.41
CA PRO A 17 -16.06 -8.26 -15.55
C PRO A 17 -16.84 -9.43 -14.95
N ALA A 18 -16.23 -10.62 -14.88
CA ALA A 18 -16.84 -11.73 -14.14
C ALA A 18 -16.77 -11.46 -12.63
N ILE A 19 -17.85 -11.80 -11.92
CA ILE A 19 -17.87 -11.76 -10.45
C ILE A 19 -17.62 -13.17 -9.92
N LEU A 20 -16.49 -13.35 -9.25
CA LEU A 20 -16.07 -14.59 -8.62
C LEU A 20 -16.25 -14.49 -7.10
N THR A 21 -16.97 -15.43 -6.49
CA THR A 21 -17.35 -15.32 -5.07
C THR A 21 -16.54 -16.29 -4.21
N VAL A 22 -15.90 -15.77 -3.18
CA VAL A 22 -15.24 -16.55 -2.12
C VAL A 22 -16.28 -16.96 -1.08
N THR A 23 -16.44 -18.25 -0.87
CA THR A 23 -17.41 -18.86 0.06
C THR A 23 -16.74 -19.64 1.21
N SER A 24 -15.41 -19.70 1.23
CA SER A 24 -14.61 -20.34 2.27
C SER A 24 -13.39 -19.50 2.66
N LEU A 25 -13.11 -19.44 3.97
CA LEU A 25 -11.91 -18.81 4.54
C LEU A 25 -10.68 -19.75 4.57
N ALA A 26 -10.81 -20.98 4.08
CA ALA A 26 -9.68 -21.90 3.98
C ALA A 26 -8.61 -21.40 2.98
N ASP A 27 -7.37 -21.81 3.17
CA ASP A 27 -6.26 -21.45 2.27
C ASP A 27 -6.40 -22.06 0.86
N SER A 28 -7.00 -23.24 0.74
CA SER A 28 -7.16 -23.95 -0.53
C SER A 28 -8.42 -24.81 -0.56
N GLY A 29 -8.80 -25.24 -1.78
CA GLY A 29 -10.02 -26.00 -2.04
C GLY A 29 -11.15 -25.12 -2.57
N ASN A 30 -12.30 -25.75 -2.77
CA ASN A 30 -13.46 -25.13 -3.40
C ASN A 30 -13.99 -23.93 -2.61
N GLY A 31 -14.27 -22.83 -3.29
CA GLY A 31 -14.80 -21.59 -2.74
C GLY A 31 -13.77 -20.70 -2.04
N THR A 32 -12.47 -21.02 -2.12
CA THR A 32 -11.41 -20.21 -1.46
C THR A 32 -10.93 -19.07 -2.34
N LEU A 33 -10.36 -18.02 -1.71
CA LEU A 33 -9.71 -16.92 -2.44
C LEU A 33 -8.67 -17.43 -3.44
N ARG A 34 -7.89 -18.43 -3.05
CA ARG A 34 -6.85 -19.03 -3.91
C ARG A 34 -7.43 -19.65 -5.17
N GLU A 35 -8.53 -20.37 -5.06
CA GLU A 35 -9.22 -20.93 -6.22
C GLU A 35 -9.77 -19.81 -7.12
N GLN A 36 -10.42 -18.79 -6.55
CA GLN A 36 -10.97 -17.69 -7.33
C GLN A 36 -9.88 -16.91 -8.08
N ILE A 37 -8.70 -16.70 -7.46
CA ILE A 37 -7.53 -16.12 -8.14
C ILE A 37 -7.04 -17.04 -9.26
N SER A 38 -7.01 -18.37 -9.05
CA SER A 38 -6.61 -19.31 -10.10
C SER A 38 -7.55 -19.28 -11.29
N ILE A 39 -8.87 -19.12 -11.05
CA ILE A 39 -9.88 -18.96 -12.10
C ILE A 39 -9.65 -17.65 -12.84
N ALA A 40 -9.50 -16.53 -12.13
CA ALA A 40 -9.26 -15.22 -12.73
C ALA A 40 -7.95 -15.15 -13.54
N ASN A 41 -6.89 -15.81 -13.07
CA ASN A 41 -5.62 -15.89 -13.79
C ASN A 41 -5.71 -16.73 -15.07
N SER A 42 -6.75 -17.56 -15.23
CA SER A 42 -6.97 -18.34 -16.46
C SER A 42 -7.66 -17.54 -17.57
N THR A 43 -8.13 -16.33 -17.25
CA THR A 43 -8.71 -15.39 -18.21
C THR A 43 -7.70 -14.27 -18.51
N ASN A 44 -7.79 -13.70 -19.72
CA ASN A 44 -7.07 -12.46 -20.06
C ASN A 44 -7.95 -11.21 -19.82
N GLU A 45 -9.06 -11.38 -19.14
CA GLU A 45 -10.05 -10.33 -18.87
C GLU A 45 -9.85 -9.74 -17.47
N HIS A 46 -10.53 -8.64 -17.19
CA HIS A 46 -10.56 -8.09 -15.84
C HIS A 46 -11.66 -8.77 -15.04
N ASP A 47 -11.30 -9.43 -13.94
CA ASP A 47 -12.23 -10.15 -13.07
C ASP A 47 -12.32 -9.49 -11.68
N VAL A 48 -13.52 -9.58 -11.07
CA VAL A 48 -13.79 -9.06 -9.72
C VAL A 48 -14.03 -10.23 -8.78
N ILE A 49 -13.20 -10.36 -7.76
CA ILE A 49 -13.33 -11.35 -6.69
C ILE A 49 -13.99 -10.68 -5.47
N ARG A 50 -15.10 -11.24 -4.99
CA ARG A 50 -15.84 -10.75 -3.82
C ARG A 50 -15.92 -11.80 -2.74
N PHE A 51 -15.92 -11.38 -1.48
CA PHE A 51 -16.19 -12.28 -0.36
C PHE A 51 -17.70 -12.43 -0.13
N SER A 52 -18.14 -13.67 0.11
CA SER A 52 -19.43 -13.93 0.73
C SER A 52 -19.49 -13.21 2.07
N GLU A 53 -20.62 -12.59 2.35
CA GLU A 53 -20.77 -11.71 3.51
C GLU A 53 -20.82 -12.46 4.83
N THR A 54 -21.21 -13.73 4.76
CA THR A 54 -21.09 -14.67 5.88
C THR A 54 -19.63 -14.83 6.35
N LEU A 55 -18.66 -14.38 5.56
CA LEU A 55 -17.23 -14.39 5.86
C LEU A 55 -16.69 -13.00 6.23
N ALA A 56 -17.55 -12.01 6.45
CA ALA A 56 -17.13 -10.65 6.78
C ALA A 56 -16.18 -10.63 7.98
N ARG A 57 -15.08 -9.88 7.83
CA ARG A 57 -14.03 -9.75 8.85
C ARG A 57 -13.34 -11.08 9.24
N GLY A 58 -13.56 -12.13 8.46
CA GLY A 58 -12.93 -13.43 8.64
C GLY A 58 -11.43 -13.40 8.42
N VAL A 59 -10.74 -14.37 9.00
CA VAL A 59 -9.28 -14.54 8.85
C VAL A 59 -9.01 -15.67 7.85
N ILE A 60 -8.14 -15.41 6.89
CA ILE A 60 -7.57 -16.40 5.97
C ILE A 60 -6.13 -16.62 6.37
N ASP A 61 -5.87 -17.79 6.97
CA ASP A 61 -4.54 -18.23 7.35
C ASP A 61 -3.87 -18.93 6.15
N LEU A 62 -2.99 -18.20 5.45
CA LEU A 62 -2.25 -18.69 4.29
C LEU A 62 -1.12 -19.61 4.76
N VAL A 63 -1.04 -20.81 4.15
CA VAL A 63 0.02 -21.80 4.39
C VAL A 63 0.72 -22.26 3.12
N SER A 64 0.04 -22.19 1.96
CA SER A 64 0.54 -22.72 0.69
C SER A 64 1.22 -21.67 -0.17
N ILE A 65 2.30 -22.06 -0.85
CA ILE A 65 3.06 -21.23 -1.78
C ILE A 65 2.60 -21.49 -3.22
N ALA A 66 2.18 -20.46 -3.94
CA ALA A 66 1.82 -20.52 -5.35
C ALA A 66 3.02 -20.29 -6.29
N ASP A 67 3.91 -19.35 -5.95
CA ASP A 67 5.06 -18.99 -6.78
C ASP A 67 6.34 -18.82 -5.95
N ARG A 68 7.49 -19.05 -6.59
CA ARG A 68 8.83 -18.90 -6.00
C ARG A 68 9.78 -18.05 -6.84
N THR A 69 9.32 -17.51 -7.96
CA THR A 69 10.15 -16.79 -8.95
C THR A 69 10.96 -15.67 -8.30
N TRP A 70 10.31 -14.89 -7.42
CA TRP A 70 10.95 -13.82 -6.65
C TRP A 70 11.04 -14.13 -5.16
N GLY A 71 11.02 -15.40 -4.79
CA GLY A 71 10.90 -15.91 -3.42
C GLY A 71 9.48 -16.39 -3.10
N PRO A 72 9.31 -17.17 -2.01
CA PRO A 72 8.03 -17.79 -1.66
C PRO A 72 6.87 -16.79 -1.56
N THR A 73 5.81 -17.04 -2.33
CA THR A 73 4.63 -16.17 -2.42
C THR A 73 3.35 -16.99 -2.37
N ALA A 74 2.44 -16.64 -1.47
CA ALA A 74 1.21 -17.39 -1.26
C ALA A 74 0.25 -17.25 -2.45
N LEU A 75 -0.01 -16.03 -2.94
CA LEU A 75 -0.96 -15.76 -4.02
C LEU A 75 -0.25 -15.02 -5.16
N TRP A 76 -0.23 -15.61 -6.36
CA TRP A 76 0.44 -15.04 -7.53
C TRP A 76 -0.57 -14.50 -8.54
N ILE A 77 -0.40 -13.26 -8.97
CA ILE A 77 -1.32 -12.54 -9.86
C ILE A 77 -0.67 -12.39 -11.23
N THR A 78 -1.35 -12.89 -12.27
CA THR A 78 -0.89 -12.86 -13.66
C THR A 78 -1.86 -12.17 -14.62
N SER A 79 -3.12 -11.95 -14.21
CA SER A 79 -4.13 -11.21 -14.98
C SER A 79 -4.56 -9.92 -14.26
N SER A 80 -5.65 -9.30 -14.70
CA SER A 80 -6.18 -8.08 -14.10
C SER A 80 -7.28 -8.44 -13.10
N ILE A 81 -7.03 -8.25 -11.80
CA ILE A 81 -7.92 -8.70 -10.72
C ILE A 81 -8.25 -7.54 -9.77
N THR A 82 -9.53 -7.37 -9.47
CA THR A 82 -9.99 -6.58 -8.32
C THR A 82 -10.47 -7.53 -7.23
N VAL A 83 -9.96 -7.38 -6.00
CA VAL A 83 -10.43 -8.11 -4.82
C VAL A 83 -11.13 -7.14 -3.88
N GLU A 84 -12.44 -7.31 -3.73
CA GLU A 84 -13.28 -6.52 -2.85
C GLU A 84 -13.51 -7.27 -1.53
N GLY A 85 -12.85 -6.80 -0.47
CA GLY A 85 -13.03 -7.29 0.88
C GLY A 85 -14.26 -6.72 1.59
N THR A 86 -14.63 -7.37 2.68
CA THR A 86 -15.54 -6.89 3.72
C THR A 86 -14.83 -6.87 5.08
N GLY A 87 -13.53 -6.55 5.06
CA GLY A 87 -12.67 -6.47 6.24
C GLY A 87 -11.84 -7.73 6.53
N GLN A 88 -11.68 -8.64 5.56
CA GLN A 88 -10.91 -9.87 5.78
C GLN A 88 -9.46 -9.58 6.18
N ILE A 89 -8.92 -10.45 7.03
CA ILE A 89 -7.51 -10.47 7.39
C ILE A 89 -6.85 -11.61 6.62
N LEU A 90 -5.97 -11.27 5.70
CA LEU A 90 -5.09 -12.22 5.02
C LEU A 90 -3.77 -12.19 5.75
N ARG A 91 -3.37 -13.33 6.29
CA ARG A 91 -2.09 -13.42 6.99
C ARG A 91 -1.38 -14.73 6.74
N ARG A 92 -0.06 -14.69 6.88
CA ARG A 92 0.73 -15.92 6.97
C ARG A 92 0.40 -16.60 8.30
N ALA A 93 0.03 -17.88 8.25
CA ALA A 93 -0.34 -18.62 9.45
C ALA A 93 0.84 -18.76 10.43
N GLY A 94 0.54 -18.80 11.73
CA GLY A 94 1.53 -19.11 12.76
C GLY A 94 2.16 -20.47 12.52
N GLY A 95 3.49 -20.53 12.37
CA GLY A 95 4.22 -21.77 12.09
C GLY A 95 4.32 -22.16 10.61
N ALA A 96 3.67 -21.43 9.69
CA ALA A 96 3.93 -21.61 8.26
C ALA A 96 5.37 -21.18 7.91
N GLY A 97 5.91 -21.66 6.78
CA GLY A 97 7.18 -21.18 6.24
C GLY A 97 7.15 -19.68 5.93
N ALA A 98 8.33 -19.07 5.76
CA ALA A 98 8.43 -17.69 5.30
C ALA A 98 7.83 -17.57 3.89
N MET A 99 6.91 -16.63 3.71
CA MET A 99 6.34 -16.27 2.42
C MET A 99 5.65 -14.91 2.47
N ARG A 100 5.57 -14.29 1.30
CA ARG A 100 4.71 -13.14 1.02
C ARG A 100 3.26 -13.56 0.90
N LEU A 101 2.37 -12.60 1.04
CA LEU A 101 0.95 -12.80 0.81
C LEU A 101 0.64 -12.73 -0.69
N PHE A 102 1.14 -11.71 -1.39
CA PHE A 102 0.94 -11.54 -2.83
C PHE A 102 2.22 -11.29 -3.62
N GLY A 103 2.18 -11.66 -4.90
CA GLY A 103 3.14 -11.26 -5.90
C GLY A 103 2.43 -10.92 -7.21
N ILE A 104 2.83 -9.83 -7.84
CA ILE A 104 2.19 -9.30 -9.05
C ILE A 104 3.19 -9.37 -10.18
N ALA A 105 2.86 -10.17 -11.19
CA ALA A 105 3.70 -10.36 -12.37
C ALA A 105 3.79 -9.06 -13.23
N PRO A 106 4.85 -8.90 -14.03
CA PRO A 106 4.92 -7.85 -15.03
C PRO A 106 3.71 -7.88 -15.97
N GLY A 107 3.08 -6.72 -16.17
CA GLY A 107 1.88 -6.58 -17.01
C GLY A 107 0.56 -6.97 -16.35
N ALA A 108 0.57 -7.57 -15.15
CA ALA A 108 -0.63 -7.83 -14.37
C ALA A 108 -1.07 -6.60 -13.56
N SER A 109 -2.35 -6.55 -13.17
CA SER A 109 -2.87 -5.49 -12.30
C SER A 109 -3.68 -6.07 -11.14
N LEU A 110 -3.41 -5.62 -9.92
CA LEU A 110 -4.15 -5.99 -8.73
C LEU A 110 -4.74 -4.75 -8.06
N ARG A 111 -6.04 -4.77 -7.81
CA ARG A 111 -6.70 -3.81 -6.93
C ARG A 111 -7.19 -4.52 -5.68
N LEU A 112 -6.77 -4.07 -4.50
CA LEU A 112 -7.23 -4.59 -3.21
C LEU A 112 -8.04 -3.51 -2.49
N GLU A 113 -9.23 -3.87 -2.07
CA GLU A 113 -10.11 -2.99 -1.29
C GLU A 113 -10.50 -3.65 0.03
N HIS A 114 -10.48 -2.89 1.12
CA HIS A 114 -11.10 -3.31 2.39
C HIS A 114 -10.52 -4.60 3.00
N LEU A 115 -9.20 -4.80 2.87
CA LEU A 115 -8.47 -5.97 3.38
C LEU A 115 -7.35 -5.56 4.33
N SER A 116 -7.08 -6.40 5.31
CA SER A 116 -5.88 -6.31 6.15
C SER A 116 -4.88 -7.39 5.75
N LEU A 117 -3.65 -6.99 5.43
CA LEU A 117 -2.53 -7.85 5.06
C LEU A 117 -1.54 -7.86 6.22
N GLU A 118 -1.45 -8.99 6.90
CA GLU A 118 -0.70 -9.10 8.15
C GLU A 118 0.33 -10.23 8.15
N ASN A 119 1.41 -10.05 8.91
CA ASN A 119 2.38 -11.11 9.22
C ASN A 119 3.06 -11.78 8.00
N GLY A 120 3.05 -11.14 6.83
CA GLY A 120 3.85 -11.56 5.69
C GLY A 120 5.33 -11.54 6.03
N LEU A 121 6.09 -12.53 5.54
CA LEU A 121 7.51 -12.65 5.83
C LEU A 121 8.29 -13.00 4.56
N ALA A 122 9.06 -12.05 4.04
CA ALA A 122 10.06 -12.30 3.01
C ALA A 122 11.43 -12.45 3.69
N LEU A 123 11.95 -13.69 3.75
CA LEU A 123 13.24 -14.01 4.35
C LEU A 123 14.24 -14.42 3.27
N GLY A 124 15.34 -13.69 3.16
CA GLY A 124 16.48 -14.08 2.32
C GLY A 124 17.19 -15.30 2.88
N GLY A 125 17.66 -16.19 2.01
CA GLY A 125 18.41 -17.37 2.43
C GLY A 125 19.79 -17.00 2.96
N ASN A 126 20.25 -17.70 4.00
CA ASN A 126 21.58 -17.49 4.55
C ASN A 126 22.66 -18.01 3.59
N GLY A 127 23.83 -17.40 3.59
CA GLY A 127 25.00 -17.93 2.91
C GLY A 127 25.46 -19.26 3.52
N GLY A 128 25.97 -20.16 2.69
CA GLY A 128 26.56 -21.40 3.19
C GLY A 128 27.90 -21.13 3.87
N SER A 129 28.09 -21.62 5.10
CA SER A 129 29.39 -21.57 5.78
C SER A 129 30.35 -22.63 5.21
N GLY A 130 31.65 -22.35 5.24
CA GLY A 130 32.67 -23.27 4.75
C GLY A 130 34.06 -22.63 4.76
N GLU A 131 35.00 -23.21 4.01
CA GLU A 131 36.33 -22.60 3.84
C GLU A 131 36.23 -21.16 3.28
N ALA A 132 35.24 -20.92 2.42
CA ALA A 132 34.77 -19.60 2.04
C ALA A 132 33.25 -19.54 2.25
N GLY A 133 32.77 -18.51 2.95
CA GLY A 133 31.38 -18.25 3.22
C GLY A 133 30.65 -17.65 2.03
N GLY A 134 29.44 -18.15 1.75
CA GLY A 134 28.54 -17.56 0.77
C GLY A 134 27.91 -16.26 1.26
N GLY A 135 27.48 -15.38 0.36
CA GLY A 135 26.70 -14.20 0.75
C GLY A 135 25.25 -14.54 1.11
N GLY A 136 24.62 -13.81 2.04
CA GLY A 136 23.18 -13.89 2.30
C GLY A 136 22.31 -13.27 1.19
N GLY A 137 21.13 -13.84 0.97
CA GLY A 137 20.12 -13.38 0.01
C GLY A 137 19.25 -12.23 0.56
N ALA A 138 18.54 -11.52 -0.32
CA ALA A 138 17.70 -10.38 0.10
C ALA A 138 16.28 -10.81 0.54
N GLY A 139 15.71 -10.08 1.51
CA GLY A 139 14.29 -10.09 1.80
C GLY A 139 13.60 -8.94 1.08
N LEU A 140 12.70 -9.23 0.14
CA LEU A 140 12.05 -8.22 -0.70
C LEU A 140 10.54 -8.24 -0.43
N GLY A 141 9.91 -7.21 0.14
CA GLY A 141 8.44 -7.09 0.19
C GLY A 141 7.79 -8.11 1.12
N GLY A 142 7.69 -7.82 2.42
CA GLY A 142 7.17 -8.80 3.40
C GLY A 142 5.73 -9.25 3.12
N ALA A 143 4.86 -8.34 2.70
CA ALA A 143 3.50 -8.65 2.27
C ALA A 143 3.39 -8.85 0.76
N ILE A 144 3.92 -7.90 -0.02
CA ILE A 144 3.74 -7.86 -1.47
C ILE A 144 5.05 -7.57 -2.20
N TYR A 145 5.28 -8.32 -3.28
CA TYR A 145 6.21 -7.97 -4.34
C TYR A 145 5.43 -7.52 -5.58
N ASN A 146 5.63 -6.27 -6.03
CA ASN A 146 4.94 -5.70 -7.17
C ASN A 146 5.90 -5.44 -8.34
N ALA A 147 5.67 -6.10 -9.48
CA ALA A 147 6.32 -5.79 -10.75
C ALA A 147 5.30 -5.35 -11.84
N GLY A 148 4.03 -5.19 -11.47
CA GLY A 148 2.94 -4.77 -12.35
C GLY A 148 2.26 -3.49 -11.85
N SER A 149 0.93 -3.48 -11.84
CA SER A 149 0.13 -2.39 -11.29
C SER A 149 -0.56 -2.82 -9.99
N LEU A 150 -0.42 -2.02 -8.94
CA LEU A 150 -1.06 -2.27 -7.64
C LEU A 150 -1.84 -1.03 -7.20
N THR A 151 -3.12 -1.21 -6.90
CA THR A 151 -3.96 -0.19 -6.27
C THR A 151 -4.51 -0.70 -4.94
N LEU A 152 -4.33 0.07 -3.88
CA LEU A 152 -4.74 -0.23 -2.52
C LEU A 152 -5.73 0.82 -2.04
N VAL A 153 -6.93 0.38 -1.62
CA VAL A 153 -7.98 1.30 -1.14
C VAL A 153 -8.53 0.82 0.19
N ALA A 154 -8.47 1.68 1.21
CA ALA A 154 -8.98 1.38 2.54
C ALA A 154 -8.42 0.06 3.12
N THR A 155 -7.13 -0.20 2.87
CA THR A 155 -6.42 -1.41 3.29
C THR A 155 -5.47 -1.15 4.45
N THR A 156 -5.13 -2.21 5.17
CA THR A 156 -4.19 -2.15 6.29
C THR A 156 -3.04 -3.12 6.08
N PHE A 157 -1.81 -2.65 6.22
CA PHE A 157 -0.60 -3.47 6.22
C PHE A 157 0.02 -3.42 7.60
N ALA A 158 -0.02 -4.54 8.32
CA ALA A 158 0.47 -4.59 9.70
C ALA A 158 1.45 -5.74 9.95
N ASN A 159 2.55 -5.45 10.64
CA ASN A 159 3.53 -6.46 11.07
C ASN A 159 4.09 -7.33 9.93
N ASN A 160 4.29 -6.75 8.74
CA ASN A 160 4.91 -7.46 7.62
C ASN A 160 6.42 -7.22 7.63
N HIS A 161 7.19 -8.28 7.42
CA HIS A 161 8.63 -8.27 7.62
C HIS A 161 9.39 -8.68 6.35
N ALA A 162 10.40 -7.89 5.96
CA ALA A 162 11.37 -8.21 4.93
C ALA A 162 12.77 -8.28 5.56
N ILE A 163 13.34 -9.48 5.63
CA ILE A 163 14.58 -9.77 6.37
C ILE A 163 15.63 -10.34 5.40
N GLY A 164 16.79 -9.70 5.32
CA GLY A 164 17.95 -10.24 4.59
C GLY A 164 18.54 -11.45 5.30
N GLY A 165 19.04 -12.42 4.54
CA GLY A 165 19.74 -13.58 5.08
C GLY A 165 21.14 -13.22 5.54
N ASP A 166 21.67 -13.97 6.50
CA ASP A 166 23.02 -13.76 7.01
C ASP A 166 24.07 -14.28 6.02
N GLY A 167 25.26 -13.68 6.04
CA GLY A 167 26.43 -14.19 5.35
C GLY A 167 26.96 -15.46 6.01
N GLY A 168 27.54 -16.35 5.21
CA GLY A 168 28.19 -17.56 5.69
C GLY A 168 29.55 -17.27 6.32
N ASP A 169 29.89 -18.05 7.35
CA ASP A 169 31.21 -18.00 8.00
C ASP A 169 32.29 -18.62 7.11
N GLY A 170 33.50 -18.08 7.22
CA GLY A 170 34.69 -18.51 6.47
C GLY A 170 35.69 -19.30 7.32
N GLY A 171 36.51 -20.13 6.65
CA GLY A 171 37.66 -20.79 7.26
C GLY A 171 38.91 -19.89 7.29
N ASN A 172 39.88 -20.23 8.14
CA ASN A 172 41.04 -19.37 8.38
C ASN A 172 42.07 -19.41 7.21
N LEU A 173 42.17 -20.49 6.41
CA LEU A 173 43.27 -20.68 5.43
C LEU A 173 43.00 -21.66 4.23
N GLY A 174 41.75 -21.96 3.83
CA GLY A 174 41.46 -23.01 2.82
C GLY A 174 41.10 -22.55 1.40
N ALA A 175 41.53 -23.32 0.38
CA ALA A 175 41.19 -23.13 -1.04
C ALA A 175 39.80 -23.71 -1.41
N GLY A 176 38.72 -23.23 -0.78
CA GLY A 176 37.34 -23.63 -1.08
C GLY A 176 36.48 -22.51 -1.68
N TYR A 177 35.29 -22.86 -2.16
CA TYR A 177 34.30 -21.92 -2.72
C TYR A 177 33.03 -21.89 -1.85
N GLY A 178 32.47 -20.71 -1.61
CA GLY A 178 31.20 -20.54 -0.90
C GLY A 178 30.00 -20.51 -1.87
N VAL A 179 28.89 -21.15 -1.47
CA VAL A 179 27.61 -21.07 -2.17
C VAL A 179 26.75 -19.99 -1.50
N GLY A 180 26.38 -18.95 -2.25
CA GLY A 180 25.50 -17.89 -1.78
C GLY A 180 24.09 -18.39 -1.41
N GLY A 181 23.46 -17.71 -0.47
CA GLY A 181 22.05 -17.87 -0.14
C GLY A 181 21.16 -17.29 -1.23
N SER A 182 20.03 -17.95 -1.47
CA SER A 182 19.06 -17.56 -2.50
C SER A 182 17.85 -16.85 -1.91
N LEU A 183 16.98 -16.29 -2.76
CA LEU A 183 15.64 -15.83 -2.33
C LEU A 183 14.74 -16.96 -1.79
N GLN A 184 15.15 -18.22 -1.94
CA GLN A 184 14.30 -19.41 -1.78
C GLN A 184 14.88 -20.44 -0.79
N GLY A 185 16.07 -20.21 -0.23
CA GLY A 185 16.74 -21.15 0.67
C GLY A 185 18.24 -20.85 0.88
N ASN A 186 18.79 -21.44 1.93
CA ASN A 186 20.19 -21.27 2.34
C ASN A 186 21.18 -21.82 1.31
N GLY A 187 22.39 -21.27 1.27
CA GLY A 187 23.50 -21.79 0.51
C GLY A 187 23.96 -23.15 1.07
N GLY A 188 24.28 -24.10 0.17
CA GLY A 188 24.80 -25.41 0.56
C GLY A 188 26.27 -25.36 0.99
N VAL A 189 26.69 -26.31 1.84
CA VAL A 189 28.11 -26.58 2.11
C VAL A 189 28.65 -27.44 0.96
N LEU A 190 29.67 -26.97 0.23
CA LEU A 190 30.35 -27.85 -0.73
C LEU A 190 31.07 -28.97 0.04
N PRO A 191 30.88 -30.25 -0.30
CA PRO A 191 31.70 -31.32 0.25
C PRO A 191 33.18 -31.08 -0.12
N PRO A 192 34.14 -31.50 0.73
CA PRO A 192 35.56 -31.37 0.41
C PRO A 192 35.85 -32.07 -0.93
N PRO A 193 36.82 -31.58 -1.72
CA PRO A 193 37.13 -32.17 -3.02
C PRO A 193 37.45 -33.66 -2.83
N VAL A 194 36.54 -34.52 -3.27
CA VAL A 194 36.82 -35.94 -3.38
C VAL A 194 37.82 -36.05 -4.53
N ASN A 195 39.04 -36.50 -4.24
CA ASN A 195 39.97 -36.88 -5.30
C ASN A 195 39.21 -37.80 -6.27
N PRO A 196 39.21 -37.55 -7.58
CA PRO A 196 38.57 -38.45 -8.52
C PRO A 196 39.16 -39.85 -8.31
N PRO A 197 38.35 -40.92 -8.39
CA PRO A 197 38.87 -42.26 -8.26
C PRO A 197 40.01 -42.43 -9.26
N VAL A 198 41.16 -42.90 -8.76
CA VAL A 198 42.30 -43.27 -9.61
C VAL A 198 41.78 -44.31 -10.60
N LEU A 199 41.59 -43.90 -11.85
CA LEU A 199 41.33 -44.84 -12.93
C LEU A 199 42.52 -45.80 -12.98
N PRO A 200 42.30 -47.14 -12.98
CA PRO A 200 43.39 -48.05 -13.24
C PRO A 200 44.00 -47.72 -14.61
N PRO A 201 45.33 -47.89 -14.79
CA PRO A 201 45.98 -47.53 -16.03
C PRO A 201 45.32 -48.26 -17.21
N PRO A 202 45.14 -47.60 -18.37
CA PRO A 202 44.47 -48.20 -19.51
C PRO A 202 45.26 -49.40 -20.02
N ASN A 203 44.59 -50.55 -20.17
CA ASN A 203 45.11 -51.66 -20.95
C ASN A 203 45.17 -51.23 -22.42
N ASN A 204 46.36 -51.25 -23.01
CA ASN A 204 46.58 -50.98 -24.43
C ASN A 204 45.75 -51.93 -25.32
N PRO A 205 44.95 -51.43 -26.29
CA PRO A 205 44.44 -52.25 -27.39
C PRO A 205 45.49 -52.37 -28.52
N PRO A 206 45.42 -53.43 -29.37
CA PRO A 206 46.44 -53.71 -30.37
C PRO A 206 46.39 -52.74 -31.57
N ILE A 207 47.57 -52.52 -32.15
CA ILE A 207 47.89 -51.61 -33.25
C ILE A 207 47.14 -52.02 -34.53
N VAL A 208 46.41 -51.09 -35.15
CA VAL A 208 45.94 -51.17 -36.54
C VAL A 208 46.59 -50.01 -37.32
N GLN A 209 47.25 -50.34 -38.43
CA GLN A 209 47.99 -49.40 -39.29
C GLN A 209 47.08 -48.38 -40.02
N PRO A 210 47.54 -47.13 -40.25
CA PRO A 210 46.81 -46.15 -41.04
C PRO A 210 47.10 -46.25 -42.56
N SER A 211 46.05 -46.08 -43.37
CA SER A 211 46.09 -45.99 -44.84
C SER A 211 46.56 -44.60 -45.35
N PRO A 212 47.16 -44.50 -46.55
CA PRO A 212 47.84 -43.28 -47.05
C PRO A 212 46.92 -42.23 -47.71
N PRO A 213 47.36 -40.95 -47.83
CA PRO A 213 46.58 -39.84 -48.36
C PRO A 213 46.61 -39.73 -49.90
N PRO A 214 45.62 -39.06 -50.54
CA PRO A 214 45.57 -38.88 -52.00
C PRO A 214 46.48 -37.74 -52.51
N PRO A 215 46.86 -37.75 -53.81
CA PRO A 215 47.99 -36.98 -54.34
C PRO A 215 47.64 -35.58 -54.88
N LEU A 216 48.65 -34.71 -54.85
CA LEU A 216 48.70 -33.36 -55.43
C LEU A 216 48.88 -33.39 -56.96
N SER A 217 48.39 -32.35 -57.65
CA SER A 217 48.70 -32.05 -59.06
C SER A 217 49.19 -30.58 -59.22
N PRO A 218 49.98 -30.27 -60.28
CA PRO A 218 51.04 -29.23 -60.26
C PRO A 218 50.69 -27.95 -61.07
N PRO A 219 51.59 -26.92 -61.13
CA PRO A 219 51.25 -25.49 -61.26
C PRO A 219 51.55 -24.87 -62.64
N VAL A 220 50.99 -23.67 -62.93
CA VAL A 220 51.55 -22.66 -63.86
C VAL A 220 51.18 -21.23 -63.41
N GLU A 221 52.12 -20.31 -63.68
CA GLU A 221 52.39 -18.95 -63.19
C GLU A 221 51.51 -17.76 -63.69
N GLY A 222 51.68 -16.63 -62.97
CA GLY A 222 51.65 -15.23 -63.47
C GLY A 222 50.45 -14.42 -62.96
N GLY A 223 50.52 -13.24 -62.36
CA GLY A 223 51.56 -12.25 -62.05
C GLY A 223 50.85 -10.89 -61.82
N GLY A 224 51.30 -10.04 -60.89
CA GLY A 224 51.01 -8.60 -60.89
C GLY A 224 50.13 -8.00 -59.76
N LEU A 225 50.80 -7.40 -58.77
CA LEU A 225 50.55 -6.10 -58.09
C LEU A 225 49.11 -5.53 -57.99
N ASP A 226 48.63 -5.37 -56.75
CA ASP A 226 48.22 -4.04 -56.19
C ASP A 226 48.14 -4.13 -54.65
N SER A 227 48.83 -3.19 -54.00
CA SER A 227 48.85 -2.99 -52.56
C SER A 227 48.21 -1.63 -52.25
N SER A 228 46.93 -1.60 -51.91
CA SER A 228 46.35 -0.44 -51.23
C SER A 228 45.07 -0.78 -50.43
N LYS A 229 45.21 -0.76 -49.10
CA LYS A 229 44.38 -0.01 -48.12
C LYS A 229 44.27 -0.73 -46.77
N THR A 230 45.19 -0.34 -45.89
CA THR A 230 45.09 -0.42 -44.41
C THR A 230 45.39 0.98 -43.89
N THR A 231 44.52 1.59 -43.07
CA THR A 231 44.84 2.64 -42.05
C THR A 231 43.54 3.00 -41.31
N GLN A 232 43.39 2.63 -40.02
CA GLN A 232 43.86 3.27 -38.78
C GLN A 232 43.06 4.50 -38.31
N LEU A 233 42.56 4.39 -37.07
CA LEU A 233 42.57 5.34 -35.94
C LEU A 233 42.82 6.83 -36.23
N LYS A 234 41.97 7.70 -35.66
CA LYS A 234 42.45 8.93 -35.01
C LYS A 234 41.47 9.50 -33.97
N HIS A 235 42.06 9.87 -32.84
CA HIS A 235 41.55 10.74 -31.78
C HIS A 235 41.34 12.18 -32.31
N GLY A 236 40.43 12.92 -31.69
CA GLY A 236 40.30 14.37 -31.88
C GLY A 236 39.81 15.08 -30.61
N ASN A 237 40.76 15.60 -29.82
CA ASN A 237 40.57 16.85 -29.07
C ASN A 237 41.16 17.98 -29.91
N ILE A 238 40.69 19.23 -29.75
CA ILE A 238 41.49 20.46 -29.53
C ILE A 238 40.54 21.67 -29.39
N HIS A 239 40.96 22.60 -28.53
CA HIS A 239 40.42 23.90 -28.15
C HIS A 239 40.44 25.00 -29.26
N ASP A 240 39.70 26.08 -28.93
CA ASP A 240 39.83 27.50 -29.34
C ASP A 240 39.25 28.03 -30.66
N ALA A 241 38.23 28.91 -30.55
CA ALA A 241 38.30 30.32 -31.01
C ALA A 241 37.00 31.13 -30.69
N THR A 242 37.13 31.97 -29.65
CA THR A 242 36.64 33.34 -29.37
C THR A 242 35.72 34.12 -30.35
N LEU A 243 34.69 34.77 -29.75
CA LEU A 243 34.14 36.15 -29.91
C LEU A 243 33.40 36.62 -31.20
N ALA A 244 32.13 37.07 -31.08
CA ALA A 244 31.71 38.49 -31.24
C ALA A 244 30.16 38.72 -31.34
N ILE A 245 29.63 39.57 -30.42
CA ILE A 245 28.71 40.74 -30.60
C ILE A 245 27.30 40.47 -31.21
N LEU A 246 26.16 40.57 -30.49
CA LEU A 246 25.48 41.68 -29.78
C LEU A 246 24.65 42.62 -30.70
N THR A 247 23.33 42.41 -30.73
CA THR A 247 22.20 43.37 -30.92
C THR A 247 20.91 42.56 -30.68
N GLY A 248 19.93 42.87 -29.83
CA GLY A 248 19.38 44.16 -29.44
C GLY A 248 17.91 44.20 -29.90
N ALA A 249 16.97 43.66 -29.11
CA ALA A 249 15.54 43.93 -29.28
C ALA A 249 14.81 43.78 -27.93
N VAL A 250 14.43 44.93 -27.38
CA VAL A 250 13.53 45.12 -26.25
C VAL A 250 12.10 44.84 -26.73
N ALA A 251 11.39 43.95 -26.07
CA ALA A 251 9.93 43.84 -26.17
C ALA A 251 9.34 43.63 -24.77
N THR A 252 8.33 44.44 -24.49
CA THR A 252 7.62 44.68 -23.23
C THR A 252 6.98 43.45 -22.59
N ILE A 253 7.05 43.38 -21.25
CA ILE A 253 6.43 42.35 -20.40
C ILE A 253 4.93 42.66 -20.22
N PRO A 254 4.00 41.75 -20.57
CA PRO A 254 2.70 41.67 -19.94
C PRO A 254 2.73 40.64 -18.80
N THR A 255 2.14 41.01 -17.66
CA THR A 255 1.92 40.15 -16.49
C THR A 255 1.16 38.86 -16.87
N PRO A 256 1.58 37.67 -16.41
CA PRO A 256 0.85 36.44 -16.70
C PRO A 256 -0.46 36.35 -15.88
N PRO A 257 -1.57 35.87 -16.47
CA PRO A 257 -2.80 35.52 -15.74
C PRO A 257 -2.59 34.24 -14.89
N PRO A 258 -3.49 33.95 -13.92
CA PRO A 258 -3.30 32.87 -12.96
C PRO A 258 -3.16 31.50 -13.64
N ALA A 259 -2.21 30.69 -13.14
CA ALA A 259 -1.90 29.38 -13.66
C ALA A 259 -3.14 28.46 -13.62
N THR A 260 -3.71 28.19 -14.78
CA THR A 260 -4.59 27.04 -14.99
C THR A 260 -3.73 25.79 -15.13
N LEU A 261 -4.06 24.75 -14.36
CA LEU A 261 -3.43 23.44 -14.41
C LEU A 261 -3.50 22.88 -15.85
N PRO A 262 -2.40 22.29 -16.38
CA PRO A 262 -2.46 21.65 -17.69
C PRO A 262 -3.37 20.40 -17.62
N PRO A 263 -4.10 20.08 -18.70
CA PRO A 263 -4.90 18.87 -18.77
C PRO A 263 -4.02 17.61 -18.74
N ILE A 264 -4.50 16.59 -18.04
CA ILE A 264 -3.88 15.27 -17.90
C ILE A 264 -3.77 14.64 -19.29
N PRO A 265 -2.57 14.30 -19.80
CA PRO A 265 -2.46 13.47 -20.98
C PRO A 265 -2.88 12.04 -20.61
N SER A 266 -3.84 11.49 -21.34
CA SER A 266 -4.12 10.06 -21.36
C SER A 266 -2.81 9.32 -21.65
N THR A 267 -2.33 8.53 -20.69
CA THR A 267 -1.11 7.74 -20.83
C THR A 267 -1.26 6.74 -21.98
N PRO A 268 -0.42 6.78 -23.02
CA PRO A 268 -0.33 5.65 -23.94
C PRO A 268 0.28 4.45 -23.20
N PRO A 269 -0.11 3.21 -23.53
CA PRO A 269 0.46 2.02 -22.93
C PRO A 269 1.97 2.01 -23.16
N LEU A 270 2.73 1.83 -22.07
CA LEU A 270 4.17 1.62 -22.14
C LEU A 270 4.43 0.37 -23.00
N PRO A 271 5.44 0.39 -23.90
CA PRO A 271 5.80 -0.81 -24.64
C PRO A 271 6.24 -1.90 -23.65
N ALA A 272 5.72 -3.10 -23.83
CA ALA A 272 6.10 -4.27 -23.05
C ALA A 272 7.61 -4.49 -23.16
N VAL A 273 8.35 -4.20 -22.07
CA VAL A 273 9.74 -4.63 -21.91
C VAL A 273 9.70 -6.11 -21.57
N ASN A 274 9.60 -6.95 -22.60
CA ASN A 274 9.80 -8.38 -22.46
C ASN A 274 11.16 -8.77 -23.02
N THR A 275 11.83 -9.70 -22.34
CA THR A 275 12.80 -10.70 -22.86
C THR A 275 14.31 -10.64 -22.58
N LEU A 276 14.87 -9.93 -21.59
CA LEU A 276 16.30 -10.18 -21.24
C LEU A 276 16.75 -10.11 -19.75
N ILE A 277 15.88 -10.11 -18.73
CA ILE A 277 16.40 -9.96 -17.34
C ILE A 277 15.71 -10.76 -16.21
N PRO A 278 15.56 -12.10 -16.26
CA PRO A 278 15.03 -12.85 -15.11
C PRO A 278 16.07 -13.37 -14.10
N SER A 279 17.37 -13.50 -14.43
CA SER A 279 18.26 -14.37 -13.66
C SER A 279 19.11 -13.72 -12.54
N VAL A 280 19.17 -12.39 -12.42
CA VAL A 280 20.25 -11.73 -11.64
C VAL A 280 19.77 -10.96 -10.40
N TYR A 281 18.48 -10.66 -10.22
CA TYR A 281 18.09 -9.62 -9.27
C TYR A 281 18.01 -9.98 -7.77
N GLY A 282 18.26 -11.20 -7.29
CA GLY A 282 18.13 -11.48 -5.83
C GLY A 282 18.99 -12.57 -5.21
N GLN A 283 19.92 -13.16 -5.94
CA GLN A 283 20.79 -14.22 -5.42
C GLN A 283 22.00 -13.62 -4.68
N GLY A 284 22.38 -14.19 -3.53
CA GLY A 284 23.69 -13.93 -2.93
C GLY A 284 24.80 -14.41 -3.85
N GLY A 285 25.92 -13.67 -3.91
CA GLY A 285 27.04 -13.99 -4.79
C GLY A 285 27.59 -15.39 -4.57
N THR A 286 28.08 -16.03 -5.63
CA THR A 286 28.85 -17.29 -5.58
C THR A 286 30.28 -17.04 -6.04
N ALA A 287 31.25 -17.76 -5.49
CA ALA A 287 32.68 -17.49 -5.68
C ALA A 287 33.25 -17.80 -7.10
N ASN A 288 32.43 -18.30 -8.04
CA ASN A 288 32.85 -18.71 -9.39
C ASN A 288 32.43 -17.76 -10.54
N ALA A 289 31.68 -16.69 -10.27
CA ALA A 289 31.21 -15.79 -11.33
C ALA A 289 32.01 -14.48 -11.35
N LEU A 290 32.77 -14.25 -12.42
CA LEU A 290 33.30 -12.92 -12.79
C LEU A 290 32.18 -11.94 -13.17
N ASP A 291 30.93 -12.40 -13.16
CA ASP A 291 29.70 -11.68 -13.50
C ASP A 291 28.96 -11.21 -12.24
N ALA A 292 29.61 -11.17 -11.07
CA ALA A 292 29.05 -10.82 -9.76
C ALA A 292 28.65 -9.33 -9.60
N LEU A 293 28.22 -8.67 -10.68
CA LEU A 293 27.55 -7.38 -10.68
C LEU A 293 26.04 -7.58 -10.88
N GLY A 294 25.23 -7.16 -9.90
CA GLY A 294 23.92 -6.56 -10.17
C GLY A 294 22.65 -7.32 -9.75
N GLY A 295 22.55 -7.77 -8.49
CA GLY A 295 21.27 -8.09 -7.86
C GLY A 295 20.99 -7.28 -6.58
N PHE A 296 19.99 -7.67 -5.77
CA PHE A 296 19.79 -7.18 -4.39
C PHE A 296 20.56 -7.99 -3.33
N GLY A 297 21.25 -9.07 -3.74
CA GLY A 297 22.00 -9.97 -2.85
C GLY A 297 23.40 -9.46 -2.48
N SER A 298 24.01 -10.08 -1.48
CA SER A 298 25.34 -9.73 -0.96
C SER A 298 26.51 -10.34 -1.74
N GLY A 299 27.74 -9.86 -1.50
CA GLY A 299 28.95 -10.39 -2.11
C GLY A 299 29.42 -11.69 -1.45
N ALA A 300 29.89 -12.65 -2.27
CA ALA A 300 30.55 -13.87 -1.79
C ALA A 300 32.01 -13.61 -1.37
N ALA A 301 32.58 -14.51 -0.57
CA ALA A 301 34.02 -14.54 -0.34
C ALA A 301 34.78 -15.02 -1.60
N GLY A 302 35.87 -14.34 -1.95
CA GLY A 302 36.75 -14.69 -3.08
C GLY A 302 38.01 -15.47 -2.65
N ARG A 303 38.60 -16.24 -3.58
CA ARG A 303 39.88 -16.94 -3.36
C ARG A 303 41.02 -15.90 -3.21
N ALA A 304 41.90 -16.09 -2.22
CA ALA A 304 43.11 -15.29 -1.99
C ALA A 304 42.89 -13.80 -1.60
N GLY A 305 41.81 -13.48 -0.89
CA GLY A 305 41.60 -12.16 -0.30
C GLY A 305 40.96 -11.13 -1.24
N ILE A 306 40.27 -11.57 -2.29
CA ILE A 306 39.52 -10.70 -3.20
C ILE A 306 38.15 -10.42 -2.56
N ASN A 307 37.88 -9.16 -2.23
CA ASN A 307 36.59 -8.72 -1.70
C ASN A 307 35.59 -8.54 -2.86
N LEU A 308 34.46 -9.24 -2.84
CA LEU A 308 33.38 -9.04 -3.82
C LEU A 308 32.35 -8.05 -3.28
N THR A 309 32.04 -7.05 -4.09
CA THR A 309 31.04 -6.03 -3.74
C THR A 309 29.64 -6.64 -3.79
N GLY A 310 28.82 -6.38 -2.76
CA GLY A 310 27.41 -6.74 -2.78
C GLY A 310 26.62 -5.92 -3.80
N GLY A 311 25.46 -6.45 -4.19
CA GLY A 311 24.47 -5.74 -4.99
C GLY A 311 23.81 -4.58 -4.24
N LEU A 312 22.73 -4.00 -4.78
CA LEU A 312 22.05 -2.87 -4.15
C LEU A 312 21.65 -3.24 -2.71
N GLY A 313 22.22 -2.55 -1.72
CA GLY A 313 21.99 -2.80 -0.30
C GLY A 313 22.63 -4.07 0.26
N GLY A 314 23.27 -4.91 -0.54
CA GLY A 314 23.95 -6.12 -0.09
C GLY A 314 25.28 -5.81 0.59
N GLY A 315 25.59 -6.54 1.66
CA GLY A 315 26.87 -6.48 2.34
C GLY A 315 28.00 -7.00 1.44
N GLN A 316 29.19 -6.41 1.56
CA GLN A 316 30.38 -6.91 0.88
C GLN A 316 30.99 -8.08 1.67
N GLY A 317 31.40 -9.13 0.97
CA GLY A 317 32.20 -10.21 1.55
C GLY A 317 33.63 -9.71 1.83
N LEU A 318 34.23 -10.16 2.95
CA LEU A 318 35.58 -9.78 3.36
C LEU A 318 36.43 -11.00 3.64
N GLY A 319 37.53 -11.16 2.90
CA GLY A 319 38.37 -12.36 2.99
C GLY A 319 37.55 -13.63 2.65
N THR A 320 37.46 -14.54 3.60
CA THR A 320 36.68 -15.79 3.49
C THR A 320 35.26 -15.67 4.05
N ALA A 321 34.85 -14.55 4.63
CA ALA A 321 33.50 -14.36 5.14
C ALA A 321 32.54 -13.77 4.09
N GLY A 322 31.32 -14.29 4.02
CA GLY A 322 30.28 -13.79 3.10
C GLY A 322 29.54 -12.58 3.65
N GLY A 323 29.11 -11.66 2.77
CA GLY A 323 28.34 -10.48 3.18
C GLY A 323 26.90 -10.81 3.59
N GLY A 324 26.27 -9.92 4.37
CA GLY A 324 24.87 -10.04 4.77
C GLY A 324 23.89 -9.51 3.71
N GLY A 325 22.71 -10.13 3.59
CA GLY A 325 21.67 -9.75 2.63
C GLY A 325 20.88 -8.50 3.04
N ALA A 326 20.27 -7.82 2.06
CA ALA A 326 19.45 -6.63 2.32
C ALA A 326 18.02 -6.98 2.78
N GLY A 327 17.43 -6.12 3.62
CA GLY A 327 15.99 -6.10 3.89
C GLY A 327 15.33 -4.91 3.19
N MET A 328 14.35 -5.15 2.33
CA MET A 328 13.75 -4.11 1.49
C MET A 328 12.23 -4.21 1.46
N GLY A 329 11.53 -3.13 1.85
CA GLY A 329 10.08 -3.06 1.74
C GLY A 329 9.41 -3.97 2.76
N GLY A 330 9.40 -3.60 4.04
CA GLY A 330 8.82 -4.45 5.08
C GLY A 330 7.38 -4.88 4.77
N ALA A 331 6.58 -3.96 4.20
CA ALA A 331 5.30 -4.32 3.58
C ALA A 331 5.45 -4.61 2.09
N ILE A 332 5.90 -3.62 1.29
CA ILE A 332 5.82 -3.67 -0.17
C ILE A 332 7.19 -3.39 -0.80
N PHE A 333 7.56 -4.24 -1.74
CA PHE A 333 8.64 -3.98 -2.68
C PHE A 333 8.07 -3.72 -4.07
N ASN A 334 8.21 -2.50 -4.58
CA ASN A 334 7.74 -2.08 -5.90
C ASN A 334 8.92 -1.97 -6.87
N GLN A 335 8.93 -2.79 -7.92
CA GLN A 335 10.00 -2.85 -8.92
C GLN A 335 9.47 -2.51 -10.31
N GLY A 336 9.79 -1.32 -10.81
CA GLY A 336 9.37 -0.86 -12.14
C GLY A 336 7.85 -0.70 -12.32
N GLY A 337 7.06 -1.09 -11.33
CA GLY A 337 5.60 -1.09 -11.35
C GLY A 337 4.99 0.22 -10.84
N THR A 338 3.67 0.27 -10.91
CA THR A 338 2.86 1.36 -10.34
C THR A 338 2.22 0.92 -9.03
N LEU A 339 2.24 1.79 -8.02
CA LEU A 339 1.64 1.60 -6.71
C LEU A 339 0.82 2.82 -6.34
N THR A 340 -0.50 2.67 -6.29
CA THR A 340 -1.42 3.71 -5.82
C THR A 340 -2.01 3.30 -4.48
N ILE A 341 -1.87 4.16 -3.47
CA ILE A 341 -2.31 3.92 -2.10
C ILE A 341 -3.31 5.01 -1.71
N ILE A 342 -4.52 4.60 -1.36
CA ILE A 342 -5.62 5.51 -1.03
C ILE A 342 -6.23 5.07 0.30
N ASN A 343 -6.42 6.01 1.24
CA ASN A 343 -7.08 5.74 2.52
C ASN A 343 -6.52 4.53 3.27
N SER A 344 -5.22 4.27 3.19
CA SER A 344 -4.66 3.03 3.71
C SER A 344 -3.69 3.29 4.86
N THR A 345 -3.59 2.31 5.76
CA THR A 345 -2.70 2.37 6.94
C THR A 345 -1.59 1.35 6.81
N PHE A 346 -0.34 1.79 6.94
CA PHE A 346 0.85 0.93 7.05
C PHE A 346 1.48 1.12 8.42
N VAL A 347 1.51 0.05 9.19
CA VAL A 347 1.84 0.11 10.60
C VAL A 347 2.71 -1.06 11.04
N ASP A 348 3.74 -0.79 11.86
CA ASP A 348 4.61 -1.83 12.44
C ASP A 348 5.27 -2.76 11.41
N ASN A 349 5.43 -2.32 10.15
CA ASN A 349 6.16 -3.12 9.16
C ASN A 349 7.68 -2.95 9.34
N LEU A 350 8.43 -4.01 9.05
CA LEU A 350 9.86 -4.08 9.34
C LEU A 350 10.68 -4.48 8.11
N ALA A 351 11.70 -3.70 7.80
CA ALA A 351 12.80 -4.15 6.94
C ALA A 351 14.07 -4.34 7.79
N MET A 352 14.71 -5.50 7.73
CA MET A 352 15.91 -5.81 8.52
C MET A 352 17.00 -6.39 7.64
N ALA A 353 18.22 -5.88 7.79
CA ALA A 353 19.39 -6.43 7.12
C ALA A 353 19.89 -7.73 7.80
N GLY A 354 20.48 -8.62 7.01
CA GLY A 354 21.22 -9.78 7.50
C GLY A 354 22.64 -9.42 7.93
N GLU A 355 23.19 -10.20 8.87
CA GLU A 355 24.55 -10.03 9.38
C GLU A 355 25.59 -10.48 8.35
N GLY A 356 26.78 -9.88 8.35
CA GLY A 356 27.92 -10.45 7.63
C GLY A 356 28.49 -11.66 8.39
N GLY A 357 29.03 -12.64 7.67
CA GLY A 357 29.70 -13.78 8.28
C GLY A 357 31.03 -13.40 8.95
N PHE A 358 31.60 -14.33 9.71
CA PHE A 358 32.89 -14.18 10.40
C PHE A 358 33.87 -15.27 9.97
N ASN A 359 35.17 -14.94 9.85
CA ASN A 359 36.19 -15.91 9.47
C ASN A 359 37.24 -16.21 10.54
N GLY A 360 36.99 -15.85 11.80
CA GLY A 360 37.94 -16.00 12.90
C GLY A 360 38.89 -14.81 13.08
N VAL A 361 38.97 -13.91 12.10
CA VAL A 361 39.85 -12.72 12.12
C VAL A 361 39.06 -11.43 11.90
N GLN A 362 38.14 -11.42 10.94
CA GLN A 362 37.33 -10.25 10.59
C GLN A 362 35.90 -10.65 10.22
N SER A 363 34.96 -9.73 10.39
CA SER A 363 33.56 -9.88 9.95
C SER A 363 33.36 -9.23 8.59
N ALA A 364 32.63 -9.91 7.70
CA ALA A 364 32.11 -9.30 6.48
C ALA A 364 31.09 -8.21 6.80
N LEU A 365 30.76 -7.39 5.80
CA LEU A 365 29.80 -6.31 6.00
C LEU A 365 28.38 -6.87 6.00
N SER A 366 27.55 -6.35 6.91
CA SER A 366 26.11 -6.64 6.94
C SER A 366 25.39 -5.99 5.77
N GLY A 367 24.18 -6.48 5.47
CA GLY A 367 23.32 -5.82 4.50
C GLY A 367 22.79 -4.46 4.97
N SER A 368 22.03 -3.81 4.12
CA SER A 368 21.29 -2.57 4.40
C SER A 368 19.80 -2.83 4.58
N ALA A 369 19.11 -1.91 5.27
CA ALA A 369 17.68 -1.97 5.50
C ALA A 369 16.99 -0.75 4.91
N PHE A 370 16.07 -0.96 3.97
CA PHE A 370 15.42 0.11 3.22
C PHE A 370 13.90 -0.06 3.18
N GLY A 371 13.16 1.03 3.37
CA GLY A 371 11.71 1.00 3.15
C GLY A 371 10.99 0.15 4.19
N GLY A 372 10.93 0.59 5.45
CA GLY A 372 10.28 -0.20 6.51
C GLY A 372 8.82 -0.52 6.18
N ALA A 373 8.10 0.39 5.52
CA ALA A 373 6.85 0.05 4.82
C ALA A 373 7.11 -0.24 3.34
N ILE A 374 7.60 0.75 2.58
CA ILE A 374 7.65 0.69 1.12
C ILE A 374 9.08 0.90 0.63
N PHE A 375 9.54 -0.04 -0.21
CA PHE A 375 10.71 0.15 -1.06
C PHE A 375 10.27 0.30 -2.52
N ASN A 376 10.68 1.38 -3.16
CA ASN A 376 10.40 1.67 -4.56
C ASN A 376 11.69 1.71 -5.38
N LEU A 377 11.72 0.91 -6.44
CA LEU A 377 12.85 0.83 -7.37
C LEU A 377 12.39 1.08 -8.79
N SER A 378 12.78 2.24 -9.34
CA SER A 378 12.45 2.64 -10.72
C SER A 378 10.94 2.56 -11.03
N GLY A 379 10.08 2.62 -10.00
CA GLY A 379 8.62 2.54 -10.13
C GLY A 379 7.94 3.84 -9.73
N VAL A 380 6.62 3.91 -9.92
CA VAL A 380 5.80 5.07 -9.56
C VAL A 380 4.93 4.75 -8.37
N VAL A 381 5.05 5.53 -7.30
CA VAL A 381 4.27 5.42 -6.07
C VAL A 381 3.47 6.71 -5.89
N THR A 382 2.16 6.58 -5.71
CA THR A 382 1.27 7.69 -5.34
C THR A 382 0.59 7.34 -4.04
N VAL A 383 0.79 8.16 -3.01
CA VAL A 383 0.21 7.98 -1.68
C VAL A 383 -0.76 9.12 -1.42
N VAL A 384 -2.03 8.78 -1.23
CA VAL A 384 -3.11 9.73 -1.07
C VAL A 384 -3.90 9.41 0.17
N HIS A 385 -4.12 10.42 1.03
CA HIS A 385 -4.91 10.28 2.25
C HIS A 385 -4.55 9.02 3.04
N SER A 386 -3.26 8.75 3.25
CA SER A 386 -2.79 7.48 3.85
C SER A 386 -1.81 7.73 4.98
N THR A 387 -1.75 6.78 5.92
CA THR A 387 -0.94 6.89 7.14
C THR A 387 0.10 5.78 7.19
N LEU A 388 1.37 6.14 7.13
CA LEU A 388 2.52 5.25 7.30
C LEU A 388 3.23 5.61 8.61
N THR A 389 3.06 4.79 9.65
CA THR A 389 3.60 5.07 10.99
C THR A 389 4.15 3.84 11.68
N ARG A 390 5.11 4.01 12.60
CA ARG A 390 5.73 2.92 13.37
C ARG A 390 6.37 1.82 12.53
N ASN A 391 6.64 2.09 11.25
CA ASN A 391 7.43 1.21 10.41
C ASN A 391 8.91 1.37 10.75
N ARG A 392 9.69 0.31 10.57
CA ARG A 392 11.06 0.23 11.09
C ARG A 392 12.02 -0.28 10.03
N VAL A 393 13.22 0.29 10.04
CA VAL A 393 14.40 -0.29 9.40
C VAL A 393 15.40 -0.64 10.50
N ILE A 394 15.98 -1.83 10.45
CA ILE A 394 16.92 -2.32 11.47
C ILE A 394 18.19 -2.84 10.81
N LEU A 395 19.34 -2.38 11.30
CA LEU A 395 20.63 -3.01 11.03
C LEU A 395 20.97 -3.99 12.16
N PRO A 396 21.69 -5.07 11.86
CA PRO A 396 22.16 -6.00 12.89
C PRO A 396 23.17 -5.38 13.85
N THR A 397 23.23 -5.93 15.07
CA THR A 397 23.93 -5.33 16.23
C THR A 397 25.40 -5.73 16.35
N SER A 398 25.90 -6.64 15.49
CA SER A 398 27.18 -7.34 15.66
C SER A 398 28.38 -6.80 14.84
N VAL A 399 28.28 -5.64 14.17
CA VAL A 399 29.35 -5.14 13.27
C VAL A 399 30.06 -3.86 13.76
N PRO A 400 31.40 -3.76 13.60
CA PRO A 400 32.15 -2.52 13.86
C PRO A 400 31.68 -1.35 12.98
N ALA A 401 31.74 -0.13 13.52
CA ALA A 401 31.21 1.13 12.97
C ALA A 401 31.80 1.62 11.61
N THR A 402 32.56 0.80 10.90
CA THR A 402 33.28 1.18 9.66
C THR A 402 32.63 0.65 8.37
N ALA A 403 31.44 0.04 8.44
CA ALA A 403 30.71 -0.50 7.28
C ALA A 403 29.76 0.54 6.63
N PRO A 404 29.61 0.59 5.28
CA PRO A 404 28.70 1.48 4.55
C PRO A 404 27.22 1.05 4.59
N SER A 405 26.85 0.05 5.40
CA SER A 405 25.48 -0.43 5.53
C SER A 405 24.58 0.64 6.12
N THR A 406 23.43 0.90 5.50
CA THR A 406 22.55 2.01 5.91
C THR A 406 21.13 1.56 6.19
N ALA A 407 20.50 2.24 7.15
CA ALA A 407 19.08 2.16 7.43
C ALA A 407 18.41 3.44 6.95
N ARG A 408 17.56 3.37 5.91
CA ARG A 408 16.95 4.55 5.28
C ARG A 408 15.49 4.31 4.87
N GLY A 409 14.70 5.38 4.90
CA GLY A 409 13.29 5.32 4.49
C GLY A 409 12.48 4.38 5.36
N ALA A 410 12.45 4.59 6.67
CA ALA A 410 11.70 3.77 7.60
C ALA A 410 10.20 3.69 7.22
N GLY A 411 9.63 4.77 6.67
CA GLY A 411 8.35 4.73 5.96
C GLY A 411 8.56 4.33 4.49
N ILE A 412 9.13 5.24 3.70
CA ILE A 412 9.30 5.08 2.24
C ILE A 412 10.76 5.27 1.86
N PHE A 413 11.31 4.31 1.12
CA PHE A 413 12.57 4.45 0.41
C PHE A 413 12.32 4.38 -1.10
N SER A 414 12.84 5.34 -1.85
CA SER A 414 12.76 5.35 -3.31
C SER A 414 14.13 5.54 -3.92
N THR A 415 14.45 4.76 -4.96
CA THR A 415 15.66 4.90 -5.76
C THR A 415 15.37 4.47 -7.19
N ALA A 416 16.28 4.75 -8.11
CA ALA A 416 16.27 4.20 -9.46
C ALA A 416 17.63 3.59 -9.82
N VAL A 417 17.61 2.51 -10.60
CA VAL A 417 18.82 1.99 -11.24
C VAL A 417 18.99 2.62 -12.61
N SER A 418 20.18 3.16 -12.90
CA SER A 418 20.59 3.47 -14.27
C SER A 418 20.93 2.15 -14.97
N MET A 419 20.03 1.62 -15.80
CA MET A 419 20.39 0.52 -16.68
C MET A 419 21.26 1.07 -17.81
N GLU A 420 22.44 0.47 -18.03
CA GLU A 420 23.29 0.81 -19.18
C GLU A 420 22.46 0.67 -20.48
N GLY A 421 22.32 1.77 -21.23
CA GLY A 421 21.57 1.80 -22.48
C GLY A 421 20.08 2.15 -22.39
N ILE A 422 19.50 2.34 -21.19
CA ILE A 422 18.12 2.84 -21.01
C ILE A 422 18.16 4.16 -20.25
N SER A 423 18.11 5.27 -21.00
CA SER A 423 17.76 6.57 -20.44
C SER A 423 16.27 6.58 -20.07
N GLY A 424 15.92 6.71 -18.79
CA GLY A 424 14.61 7.30 -18.42
C GLY A 424 13.62 6.50 -17.57
N VAL A 425 13.96 5.38 -16.91
CA VAL A 425 13.04 4.80 -15.91
C VAL A 425 13.26 5.47 -14.56
N ALA A 426 12.58 6.59 -14.36
CA ALA A 426 12.64 7.37 -13.14
C ALA A 426 11.76 6.75 -12.03
N GLY A 427 12.32 6.54 -10.84
CA GLY A 427 11.51 6.27 -9.65
C GLY A 427 10.74 7.53 -9.27
N ARG A 428 9.46 7.44 -8.95
CA ARG A 428 8.67 8.60 -8.51
C ARG A 428 7.89 8.26 -7.27
N VAL A 429 7.91 9.13 -6.27
CA VAL A 429 6.98 9.11 -5.14
C VAL A 429 6.22 10.42 -5.13
N GLU A 430 4.90 10.34 -5.07
CA GLU A 430 4.02 11.48 -4.86
C GLU A 430 3.24 11.32 -3.56
N LEU A 431 3.29 12.34 -2.71
CA LEU A 431 2.57 12.39 -1.44
C LEU A 431 1.50 13.47 -1.50
N ILE A 432 0.27 13.09 -1.18
CA ILE A 432 -0.90 13.97 -1.21
C ILE A 432 -1.72 13.73 0.05
N ASN A 433 -1.96 14.79 0.83
CA ASN A 433 -2.80 14.75 2.03
C ASN A 433 -2.47 13.58 2.97
N SER A 434 -1.19 13.21 3.09
CA SER A 434 -0.75 11.96 3.73
C SER A 434 0.17 12.19 4.92
N ILE A 435 0.27 11.16 5.76
CA ILE A 435 1.12 11.14 6.96
C ILE A 435 2.17 10.03 6.79
N VAL A 436 3.45 10.40 6.85
CA VAL A 436 4.59 9.48 6.98
C VAL A 436 5.41 9.93 8.20
N PHE A 437 5.02 9.46 9.38
CA PHE A 437 5.52 9.99 10.65
C PHE A 437 5.68 8.91 11.72
N GLY A 438 6.67 9.08 12.60
CA GLY A 438 6.88 8.18 13.74
C GLY A 438 7.42 6.82 13.31
N ASN A 439 8.08 6.75 12.16
CA ASN A 439 8.83 5.57 11.72
C ASN A 439 10.25 5.64 12.33
N ALA A 440 10.90 4.49 12.53
CA ALA A 440 12.13 4.42 13.32
C ALA A 440 13.28 3.66 12.63
N GLY A 441 14.50 3.95 13.07
CA GLY A 441 15.74 3.35 12.58
C GLY A 441 16.35 4.04 11.35
N GLY A 442 15.63 4.95 10.71
CA GLY A 442 16.08 5.79 9.60
C GLY A 442 15.06 6.90 9.33
N PRO A 443 15.33 7.83 8.38
CA PRO A 443 14.39 8.89 8.03
C PRO A 443 13.05 8.33 7.53
N ASP A 444 11.95 9.04 7.76
CA ASP A 444 10.60 8.61 7.37
C ASP A 444 10.49 8.41 5.86
N VAL A 445 11.03 9.36 5.08
CA VAL A 445 11.11 9.28 3.62
C VAL A 445 12.54 9.51 3.17
N SER A 446 13.04 8.64 2.29
CA SER A 446 14.39 8.74 1.76
C SER A 446 14.44 8.58 0.24
N ASN A 447 15.17 9.48 -0.41
CA ASN A 447 15.53 9.41 -1.82
C ASN A 447 17.03 9.72 -1.99
N PRO A 448 17.92 8.71 -2.01
CA PRO A 448 19.36 8.94 -2.08
C PRO A 448 19.82 9.55 -3.40
N ASP A 449 19.01 9.50 -4.46
CA ASP A 449 19.39 9.97 -5.79
C ASP A 449 19.46 11.51 -5.82
N GLN A 450 20.49 12.04 -6.49
CA GLN A 450 20.69 13.49 -6.66
C GLN A 450 19.86 14.02 -7.83
N ALA A 451 19.56 15.34 -7.82
CA ALA A 451 18.81 15.99 -8.91
C ALA A 451 19.50 15.76 -10.27
N GLY A 452 18.72 15.34 -11.28
CA GLY A 452 19.23 14.96 -12.60
C GLY A 452 19.48 13.45 -12.79
N PHE A 453 19.33 12.64 -11.74
CA PHE A 453 19.43 11.19 -11.81
C PHE A 453 18.11 10.54 -11.35
N GLY A 454 17.63 9.60 -12.16
CA GLY A 454 16.79 8.50 -11.69
C GLY A 454 15.51 8.90 -10.97
N SER A 455 15.50 8.93 -9.64
CA SER A 455 14.26 9.05 -8.86
C SER A 455 13.96 10.42 -8.24
N SER A 456 12.69 10.69 -7.97
CA SER A 456 12.16 11.95 -7.42
C SER A 456 11.07 11.73 -6.37
N VAL A 457 10.96 12.65 -5.42
CA VAL A 457 9.85 12.72 -4.47
C VAL A 457 9.15 14.06 -4.63
N ILE A 458 7.83 14.05 -4.76
CA ILE A 458 6.99 15.23 -4.95
C ILE A 458 5.95 15.26 -3.83
N ALA A 459 6.06 16.24 -2.95
CA ALA A 459 5.18 16.46 -1.81
C ALA A 459 4.82 17.95 -1.75
N VAL A 460 4.19 18.44 -2.82
CA VAL A 460 3.82 19.85 -3.00
C VAL A 460 2.50 20.23 -2.33
N LEU A 461 1.61 19.25 -2.15
CA LEU A 461 0.38 19.40 -1.37
C LEU A 461 0.64 19.11 0.11
N PRO A 462 -0.27 19.52 1.01
CA PRO A 462 -0.10 19.32 2.45
C PRO A 462 0.17 17.87 2.82
N ASN A 463 1.24 17.65 3.58
CA ASN A 463 1.64 16.35 4.10
C ASN A 463 2.31 16.53 5.47
N ARG A 464 2.26 15.46 6.29
CA ARG A 464 3.06 15.35 7.51
C ARG A 464 4.15 14.33 7.27
N VAL A 465 5.41 14.78 7.25
CA VAL A 465 6.57 13.88 7.10
C VAL A 465 7.56 14.23 8.19
N GLY A 466 7.81 13.29 9.10
CA GLY A 466 8.65 13.56 10.27
C GLY A 466 10.10 13.86 9.89
N SER A 467 10.60 13.21 8.84
CA SER A 467 11.94 13.43 8.33
C SER A 467 12.09 13.06 6.85
N LEU A 468 12.80 13.91 6.10
CA LEU A 468 13.15 13.71 4.69
C LEU A 468 14.66 13.68 4.54
N GLN A 469 15.18 12.76 3.75
CA GLN A 469 16.59 12.69 3.41
C GLN A 469 16.77 12.39 1.92
N GLY A 470 17.46 13.26 1.18
CA GLY A 470 17.70 13.02 -0.24
C GLY A 470 18.03 14.25 -1.07
N GLY A 471 18.36 14.05 -2.34
CA GLY A 471 18.73 15.13 -3.27
C GLY A 471 17.58 15.64 -4.13
N ASN A 472 16.79 14.75 -4.72
CA ASN A 472 15.69 15.12 -5.63
C ASN A 472 14.31 15.04 -4.94
N ILE A 473 14.04 16.00 -4.05
CA ILE A 473 12.80 16.08 -3.25
C ILE A 473 12.21 17.48 -3.38
N ASP A 474 10.96 17.58 -3.85
CA ASP A 474 10.15 18.79 -3.77
C ASP A 474 9.22 18.69 -2.55
N SER A 475 9.61 19.34 -1.45
CA SER A 475 8.95 19.22 -0.14
C SER A 475 8.10 20.43 0.24
N ARG A 476 7.64 21.24 -0.72
CA ARG A 476 6.95 22.52 -0.45
C ARG A 476 5.66 22.39 0.38
N GLY A 477 5.01 21.22 0.35
CA GLY A 477 3.80 20.92 1.13
C GLY A 477 4.06 20.13 2.41
N VAL A 478 5.32 19.93 2.81
CA VAL A 478 5.67 19.10 3.97
C VAL A 478 5.82 19.95 5.24
N SER A 479 5.18 19.51 6.33
CA SER A 479 5.54 19.91 7.70
C SER A 479 5.97 18.68 8.50
N ASN A 480 6.90 18.90 9.44
CA ASN A 480 7.42 17.89 10.37
C ASN A 480 6.82 18.01 11.78
N ASP A 481 5.78 18.84 11.97
CA ASP A 481 5.06 18.92 13.24
C ASP A 481 4.48 17.56 13.59
N ASP A 482 4.46 17.22 14.89
CA ASP A 482 3.84 15.97 15.34
C ASP A 482 2.35 15.96 14.91
N PRO A 483 1.93 15.01 14.06
CA PRO A 483 0.55 14.89 13.63
C PRO A 483 -0.38 14.44 14.76
N GLY A 484 0.10 14.12 15.97
CA GLY A 484 -0.73 13.75 17.10
C GLY A 484 -1.51 12.45 16.85
N LEU A 485 -0.82 11.40 16.40
CA LEU A 485 -1.44 10.11 16.09
C LEU A 485 -1.96 9.40 17.35
N GLY A 486 -3.15 8.81 17.24
CA GLY A 486 -3.79 7.95 18.22
C GLY A 486 -3.33 6.49 18.15
N SER A 487 -4.16 5.58 18.69
CA SER A 487 -3.87 4.14 18.68
C SER A 487 -4.21 3.50 17.32
N PHE A 488 -3.49 2.42 16.98
CA PHE A 488 -3.91 1.51 15.93
C PHE A 488 -4.87 0.47 16.50
N GLN A 489 -6.12 0.55 16.09
CA GLN A 489 -7.18 -0.34 16.57
C GLN A 489 -8.33 -0.37 15.56
N ASP A 490 -9.36 -1.14 15.89
CA ASP A 490 -10.63 -1.07 15.17
C ASP A 490 -11.35 0.21 15.55
N HIS A 491 -11.32 1.20 14.65
CA HIS A 491 -12.04 2.46 14.79
C HIS A 491 -13.35 2.47 13.99
N GLY A 492 -13.94 1.29 13.76
CA GLY A 492 -15.05 1.15 12.83
C GLY A 492 -14.59 1.08 11.38
N GLY A 493 -15.52 0.74 10.49
CA GLY A 493 -15.22 0.51 9.07
C GLY A 493 -14.66 -0.87 8.77
N TRP A 494 -14.02 -1.01 7.61
CA TRP A 494 -13.60 -2.31 7.09
C TRP A 494 -12.33 -2.85 7.73
N THR A 495 -11.34 -1.98 7.96
CA THR A 495 -10.00 -2.38 8.42
C THR A 495 -9.55 -1.52 9.59
N LYS A 496 -8.65 -2.05 10.43
CA LYS A 496 -8.06 -1.27 11.54
C LYS A 496 -7.27 -0.10 10.99
N THR A 497 -7.32 1.05 11.64
CA THR A 497 -6.62 2.27 11.20
C THR A 497 -6.00 2.99 12.39
N VAL A 498 -5.25 4.07 12.14
CA VAL A 498 -4.67 4.93 13.16
C VAL A 498 -5.49 6.21 13.24
N SER A 499 -6.09 6.49 14.39
CA SER A 499 -6.86 7.72 14.61
C SER A 499 -5.96 8.95 14.77
N LEU A 500 -6.57 10.14 14.71
CA LEU A 500 -5.95 11.38 15.18
C LEU A 500 -6.41 11.68 16.61
N ARG A 501 -5.52 12.23 17.44
CA ARG A 501 -5.88 12.73 18.77
C ARG A 501 -6.63 14.06 18.65
N PRO A 502 -7.49 14.41 19.62
CA PRO A 502 -8.09 15.74 19.68
C PRO A 502 -7.03 16.86 19.68
N GLY A 503 -7.20 17.87 18.82
CA GLY A 503 -6.24 18.96 18.63
C GLY A 503 -5.00 18.56 17.83
N SER A 504 -5.12 17.50 17.02
CA SER A 504 -4.05 17.01 16.16
C SER A 504 -3.67 18.07 15.13
N SER A 505 -2.37 18.24 14.89
CA SER A 505 -1.89 19.14 13.85
C SER A 505 -2.19 18.65 12.44
N ALA A 506 -2.72 17.44 12.26
CA ALA A 506 -3.10 16.88 10.97
C ALA A 506 -4.57 17.16 10.60
N GLN A 507 -5.34 17.75 11.53
CA GLN A 507 -6.76 18.01 11.31
C GLN A 507 -6.98 19.22 10.39
N ASN A 508 -7.87 19.08 9.42
CA ASN A 508 -8.33 20.14 8.51
C ASN A 508 -7.24 20.85 7.69
N LEU A 509 -6.22 20.11 7.27
CA LEU A 509 -5.08 20.64 6.52
C LEU A 509 -4.95 20.09 5.11
N GLY A 510 -5.75 19.09 4.73
CA GLY A 510 -5.73 18.54 3.39
C GLY A 510 -6.14 19.58 2.36
N ALA A 511 -5.45 19.57 1.22
CA ALA A 511 -5.87 20.34 0.06
C ALA A 511 -7.02 19.63 -0.65
N GLU A 512 -7.91 20.41 -1.27
CA GLU A 512 -8.85 19.86 -2.25
C GLU A 512 -8.07 19.19 -3.39
N VAL A 513 -8.46 17.97 -3.70
CA VAL A 513 -7.87 17.15 -4.75
C VAL A 513 -8.97 16.66 -5.68
N PRO A 514 -8.71 16.46 -6.99
CA PRO A 514 -9.72 15.97 -7.92
C PRO A 514 -10.38 14.70 -7.38
N ARG A 515 -11.71 14.57 -7.45
CA ARG A 515 -12.47 13.43 -6.85
C ARG A 515 -11.96 12.03 -7.19
N GLN A 516 -11.28 11.87 -8.33
CA GLN A 516 -10.61 10.61 -8.71
C GLN A 516 -9.44 10.23 -7.79
N LEU A 517 -8.83 11.21 -7.12
CA LEU A 517 -7.70 11.07 -6.18
C LEU A 517 -8.07 11.50 -4.75
N GLY A 518 -9.04 12.39 -4.59
CA GLY A 518 -9.65 12.80 -3.33
C GLY A 518 -10.88 11.96 -3.00
N PRO A 519 -10.74 10.81 -2.33
CA PRO A 519 -11.88 9.99 -1.97
C PRO A 519 -12.83 10.78 -1.07
N ALA A 520 -14.13 10.70 -1.36
CA ALA A 520 -15.16 11.32 -0.52
C ALA A 520 -15.22 10.72 0.89
N LEU A 521 -14.58 9.57 1.10
CA LEU A 521 -14.58 8.81 2.33
C LEU A 521 -13.15 8.60 2.85
N ASP A 522 -13.00 8.27 4.12
CA ASP A 522 -11.77 7.84 4.76
C ASP A 522 -11.63 6.31 4.75
N GLN A 523 -10.61 5.76 5.42
CA GLN A 523 -10.37 4.31 5.48
C GLN A 523 -11.53 3.49 6.04
N ARG A 524 -12.35 4.09 6.89
CA ARG A 524 -13.48 3.44 7.56
C ARG A 524 -14.76 3.56 6.75
N GLY A 525 -14.69 4.29 5.64
CA GLY A 525 -15.83 4.70 4.86
C GLY A 525 -16.54 5.90 5.45
N LEU A 526 -15.95 6.65 6.40
CA LEU A 526 -16.51 7.89 6.95
C LEU A 526 -16.31 9.08 6.00
N PRO A 527 -17.22 10.07 5.86
CA PRO A 527 -17.08 11.12 4.87
C PRO A 527 -15.95 12.06 5.27
N ARG A 528 -15.28 12.59 4.27
CA ARG A 528 -14.35 13.70 4.46
C ARG A 528 -15.10 15.03 4.31
N ASP A 529 -14.69 16.02 5.09
CA ASP A 529 -15.24 17.37 4.97
C ASP A 529 -14.49 18.21 3.89
N ASP A 530 -14.77 19.53 3.79
CA ASP A 530 -14.16 20.37 2.73
C ASP A 530 -12.67 20.63 2.98
N LYS A 531 -12.22 20.42 4.22
CA LYS A 531 -10.83 20.47 4.62
C LYS A 531 -10.50 19.10 5.18
N PRO A 532 -10.27 18.09 4.31
CA PRO A 532 -10.04 16.75 4.80
C PRO A 532 -8.82 16.69 5.72
N ASP A 533 -8.85 15.80 6.69
CA ASP A 533 -7.71 15.52 7.54
C ASP A 533 -6.59 14.84 6.73
N LEU A 534 -5.35 15.08 7.14
CA LEU A 534 -4.21 14.37 6.57
C LEU A 534 -4.23 12.91 7.05
N GLY A 535 -3.89 12.00 6.13
CA GLY A 535 -3.80 10.58 6.42
C GLY A 535 -5.10 9.81 6.21
N ALA A 536 -5.09 8.55 6.64
CA ALA A 536 -6.14 7.56 6.37
C ALA A 536 -7.43 7.76 7.17
N TYR A 537 -7.39 8.61 8.19
CA TYR A 537 -8.45 8.82 9.15
C TYR A 537 -8.97 10.24 9.05
N GLU A 538 -10.29 10.39 8.98
CA GLU A 538 -10.96 11.68 9.16
C GLU A 538 -11.53 11.76 10.58
N VAL A 539 -11.25 12.80 11.35
CA VAL A 539 -11.96 13.05 12.61
C VAL A 539 -13.40 13.40 12.27
N ALA A 540 -14.23 12.36 12.26
CA ALA A 540 -15.61 12.45 11.92
C ALA A 540 -16.36 13.25 12.99
N ASN A 541 -17.34 14.02 12.53
CA ASN A 541 -18.40 14.49 13.40
C ASN A 541 -19.01 13.27 14.13
N PRO A 542 -19.20 13.30 15.46
CA PRO A 542 -19.72 12.17 16.22
C PRO A 542 -21.09 11.65 15.74
N LEU A 543 -21.84 12.47 15.03
CA LEU A 543 -23.11 12.10 14.42
C LEU A 543 -22.98 11.48 13.03
N ALA A 544 -21.83 11.51 12.35
CA ALA A 544 -21.73 11.09 10.95
C ALA A 544 -21.71 9.56 10.79
N ILE A 545 -22.70 9.02 10.08
CA ILE A 545 -22.77 7.60 9.67
C ILE A 545 -23.00 7.53 8.16
N PRO A 546 -21.96 7.38 7.35
CA PRO A 546 -22.17 7.27 5.92
C PRO A 546 -22.41 5.86 5.40
N PRO A 547 -22.95 5.79 4.17
CA PRO A 547 -23.11 4.56 3.43
C PRO A 547 -21.78 4.05 2.89
N VAL A 548 -21.74 2.76 2.58
CA VAL A 548 -20.71 2.19 1.69
C VAL A 548 -21.01 2.65 0.25
N PRO A 549 -20.03 3.18 -0.50
CA PRO A 549 -20.25 3.61 -1.87
C PRO A 549 -20.58 2.42 -2.77
N LEU A 550 -21.49 2.64 -3.72
CA LEU A 550 -21.97 1.61 -4.62
C LEU A 550 -20.93 1.32 -5.72
N SER A 551 -20.32 0.14 -5.70
CA SER A 551 -19.73 -0.43 -6.92
C SER A 551 -20.89 -0.80 -7.86
N GLN A 552 -20.84 -0.35 -9.11
CA GLN A 552 -21.82 -0.71 -10.14
C GLN A 552 -22.02 -2.25 -10.15
N GLN A 553 -23.19 -2.70 -9.72
CA GLN A 553 -23.62 -4.08 -9.93
C GLN A 553 -24.63 -4.09 -11.07
N SER A 554 -24.31 -4.85 -12.11
CA SER A 554 -25.24 -5.23 -13.16
C SER A 554 -26.19 -6.29 -12.59
N SER A 555 -27.32 -5.87 -12.01
CA SER A 555 -28.47 -6.75 -11.83
C SER A 555 -29.64 -6.16 -12.61
N GLU A 556 -30.38 -7.00 -13.33
CA GLU A 556 -31.51 -6.58 -14.19
C GLU A 556 -32.79 -6.25 -13.41
N ASP A 557 -32.81 -6.42 -12.07
CA ASP A 557 -33.99 -6.16 -11.22
C ASP A 557 -33.79 -4.92 -10.34
N ASP A 558 -34.50 -3.84 -10.69
CA ASP A 558 -34.53 -2.56 -9.98
C ASP A 558 -34.88 -2.74 -8.48
N THR A 559 -35.72 -3.71 -8.14
CA THR A 559 -36.13 -3.98 -6.75
C THR A 559 -34.96 -4.53 -5.94
N VAL A 560 -34.19 -5.45 -6.52
CA VAL A 560 -33.01 -6.02 -5.87
C VAL A 560 -31.94 -4.95 -5.69
N MET A 561 -31.74 -4.08 -6.69
CA MET A 561 -30.83 -2.95 -6.59
C MET A 561 -31.22 -1.98 -5.48
N LEU A 562 -32.51 -1.69 -5.30
CA LEU A 562 -32.99 -0.86 -4.18
C LEU A 562 -32.68 -1.47 -2.82
N ILE A 563 -32.96 -2.77 -2.64
CA ILE A 563 -32.71 -3.47 -1.38
C ILE A 563 -31.21 -3.46 -1.10
N VAL A 564 -30.37 -3.83 -2.07
CA VAL A 564 -28.91 -3.83 -1.94
C VAL A 564 -28.41 -2.44 -1.58
N SER A 565 -28.95 -1.40 -2.22
CA SER A 565 -28.58 -0.01 -1.94
C SER A 565 -28.93 0.41 -0.51
N ALA A 566 -30.13 0.09 -0.03
CA ALA A 566 -30.54 0.39 1.35
C ALA A 566 -29.68 -0.35 2.39
N TYR A 567 -29.44 -1.65 2.19
CA TYR A 567 -28.60 -2.46 3.10
C TYR A 567 -27.14 -1.97 3.13
N ARG A 568 -26.52 -1.69 1.99
CA ARG A 568 -25.15 -1.14 1.95
C ARG A 568 -25.08 0.25 2.57
N SER A 569 -26.16 1.02 2.45
CA SER A 569 -26.23 2.38 2.96
C SER A 569 -26.36 2.43 4.48
N ILE A 570 -27.10 1.48 5.07
CA ILE A 570 -27.44 1.51 6.51
C ILE A 570 -26.63 0.50 7.30
N LEU A 571 -26.45 -0.72 6.78
CA LEU A 571 -25.80 -1.86 7.43
C LEU A 571 -24.39 -2.15 6.90
N ARG A 572 -23.97 -1.51 5.81
CA ARG A 572 -22.62 -1.63 5.22
C ARG A 572 -22.25 -3.04 4.75
N ARG A 573 -23.26 -3.79 4.35
CA ARG A 573 -23.19 -5.11 3.70
C ARG A 573 -24.38 -5.23 2.75
N ASN A 574 -24.37 -6.22 1.88
CA ASN A 574 -25.55 -6.63 1.13
C ASN A 574 -26.56 -7.35 2.04
N PRO A 575 -27.80 -7.50 1.57
CA PRO A 575 -28.71 -8.48 2.14
C PRO A 575 -28.25 -9.90 1.80
N THR A 576 -28.46 -10.83 2.73
CA THR A 576 -28.50 -12.28 2.43
C THR A 576 -29.70 -12.61 1.54
N ALA A 577 -29.70 -13.77 0.88
CA ALA A 577 -30.83 -14.18 0.03
C ALA A 577 -32.18 -14.21 0.80
N THR A 578 -32.16 -14.57 2.09
CA THR A 578 -33.33 -14.53 2.95
C THR A 578 -33.78 -13.10 3.25
N GLU A 579 -32.84 -12.22 3.59
CA GLU A 579 -33.11 -10.79 3.83
C GLU A 579 -33.61 -10.09 2.56
N THR A 580 -33.08 -10.44 1.38
CA THR A 580 -33.59 -9.96 0.10
C THR A 580 -35.05 -10.37 -0.08
N GLY A 581 -35.39 -11.65 0.17
CA GLY A 581 -36.77 -12.12 0.09
C GLY A 581 -37.71 -11.40 1.06
N GLN A 582 -37.27 -11.16 2.30
CA GLN A 582 -38.03 -10.41 3.31
C GLN A 582 -38.19 -8.93 2.93
N ALA A 583 -37.12 -8.29 2.44
CA ALA A 583 -37.15 -6.90 2.00
C ALA A 583 -38.00 -6.72 0.74
N SER A 584 -37.98 -7.67 -0.20
CA SER A 584 -38.89 -7.68 -1.35
C SER A 584 -40.35 -7.76 -0.92
N GLN A 585 -40.67 -8.60 0.08
CA GLN A 585 -42.03 -8.66 0.65
C GLN A 585 -42.43 -7.35 1.32
N LEU A 586 -41.50 -6.71 2.05
CA LEU A 586 -41.76 -5.43 2.70
C LEU A 586 -41.98 -4.31 1.66
N LEU A 587 -41.17 -4.26 0.60
CA LEU A 587 -41.35 -3.31 -0.50
C LEU A 587 -42.65 -3.53 -1.29
N GLN A 588 -43.18 -4.75 -1.32
CA GLN A 588 -44.49 -5.04 -1.91
C GLN A 588 -45.66 -4.61 -1.01
N ALA A 589 -45.48 -4.66 0.32
CA ALA A 589 -46.50 -4.35 1.30
C ALA A 589 -46.48 -2.87 1.77
N ALA A 590 -45.33 -2.21 1.65
CA ALA A 590 -45.04 -0.85 2.08
C ALA A 590 -44.18 -0.14 1.03
N ASP A 591 -43.21 0.68 1.44
CA ASP A 591 -42.31 1.42 0.57
C ASP A 591 -40.84 1.33 1.04
N LEU A 592 -39.96 1.99 0.28
CA LEU A 592 -38.53 2.01 0.56
C LEU A 592 -38.20 2.78 1.85
N GLU A 593 -39.04 3.74 2.23
CA GLU A 593 -38.90 4.49 3.48
C GLU A 593 -39.12 3.55 4.67
N ALA A 594 -40.17 2.74 4.66
CA ALA A 594 -40.42 1.73 5.69
C ALA A 594 -39.29 0.68 5.78
N LEU A 595 -38.73 0.26 4.64
CA LEU A 595 -37.55 -0.61 4.63
C LEU A 595 -36.34 0.09 5.28
N ALA A 596 -36.02 1.31 4.87
CA ALA A 596 -34.90 2.07 5.41
C ALA A 596 -35.08 2.34 6.92
N GLU A 597 -36.28 2.67 7.38
CA GLU A 597 -36.60 2.79 8.80
C GLU A 597 -36.38 1.48 9.56
N SER A 598 -36.81 0.35 9.01
CA SER A 598 -36.62 -0.96 9.64
C SER A 598 -35.13 -1.32 9.80
N LEU A 599 -34.31 -0.98 8.79
CA LEU A 599 -32.86 -1.19 8.82
C LEU A 599 -32.19 -0.22 9.79
N TRP A 600 -32.62 1.05 9.83
CA TRP A 600 -32.09 2.07 10.74
C TRP A 600 -32.38 1.73 12.20
N GLN A 601 -33.57 1.21 12.49
CA GLN A 601 -33.95 0.77 13.83
C GLN A 601 -33.46 -0.64 14.16
N SER A 602 -32.74 -1.31 13.25
CA SER A 602 -32.16 -2.61 13.53
C SER A 602 -31.09 -2.52 14.62
N ARG A 603 -30.97 -3.58 15.43
CA ARG A 603 -29.90 -3.68 16.42
C ARG A 603 -28.51 -3.58 15.79
N GLU A 604 -28.33 -4.16 14.60
CA GLU A 604 -27.06 -4.11 13.86
C GLU A 604 -26.64 -2.67 13.54
N HIS A 605 -27.55 -1.85 13.00
CA HIS A 605 -27.28 -0.44 12.75
C HIS A 605 -27.00 0.33 14.05
N ARG A 606 -27.82 0.14 15.10
CA ARG A 606 -27.64 0.85 16.36
C ARG A 606 -26.33 0.48 17.06
N GLU A 607 -25.90 -0.77 16.99
CA GLU A 607 -24.59 -1.20 17.50
C GLU A 607 -23.44 -0.52 16.73
N PHE A 608 -23.57 -0.39 15.41
CA PHE A 608 -22.61 0.35 14.60
C PHE A 608 -22.56 1.83 14.98
N GLN A 609 -23.73 2.49 15.06
CA GLN A 609 -23.87 3.90 15.40
C GLN A 609 -23.26 4.22 16.78
N VAL A 610 -23.64 3.47 17.81
CA VAL A 610 -23.10 3.62 19.17
C VAL A 610 -21.59 3.46 19.18
N ARG A 611 -21.06 2.47 18.44
CA ARG A 611 -19.63 2.27 18.31
C ARG A 611 -18.95 3.50 17.68
N GLN A 612 -19.51 4.07 16.60
CA GLN A 612 -18.94 5.25 15.96
C GLN A 612 -18.95 6.47 16.89
N MET A 613 -20.07 6.72 17.56
CA MET A 613 -20.19 7.83 18.52
C MET A 613 -19.19 7.69 19.67
N SER A 614 -19.06 6.48 20.23
CA SER A 614 -18.09 6.20 21.30
C SER A 614 -16.65 6.37 20.84
N LEU A 615 -16.31 5.91 19.63
CA LEU A 615 -14.97 6.11 19.08
C LEU A 615 -14.66 7.58 18.80
N ALA A 616 -15.63 8.33 18.28
CA ALA A 616 -15.46 9.76 18.01
C ALA A 616 -15.29 10.56 19.31
N VAL A 617 -16.04 10.25 20.36
CA VAL A 617 -16.02 11.02 21.61
C VAL A 617 -14.94 10.51 22.59
N LEU A 618 -14.90 9.20 22.81
CA LEU A 618 -14.04 8.55 23.83
C LEU A 618 -12.75 7.97 23.26
N GLY A 619 -12.61 7.85 21.93
CA GLY A 619 -11.41 7.29 21.29
C GLY A 619 -11.28 5.76 21.42
N ARG A 620 -12.34 5.06 21.86
CA ARG A 620 -12.36 3.61 22.01
C ARG A 620 -13.71 3.01 21.66
N THR A 621 -13.73 1.71 21.39
CA THR A 621 -14.99 0.97 21.28
C THR A 621 -15.67 0.86 22.64
N PRO A 622 -17.02 0.87 22.69
CA PRO A 622 -17.75 0.57 23.91
C PRO A 622 -17.44 -0.85 24.39
N THR A 623 -17.43 -1.06 25.70
CA THR A 623 -17.51 -2.39 26.30
C THR A 623 -18.87 -3.03 25.98
N ALA A 624 -18.99 -4.35 26.17
CA ALA A 624 -20.24 -5.06 25.91
C ALA A 624 -21.42 -4.48 26.72
N THR A 625 -21.19 -4.10 27.98
CA THR A 625 -22.19 -3.49 28.87
C THR A 625 -22.59 -2.09 28.41
N GLU A 626 -21.62 -1.23 28.07
CA GLU A 626 -21.89 0.11 27.52
C GLU A 626 -22.67 0.01 26.21
N SER A 627 -22.24 -0.88 25.31
CA SER A 627 -22.92 -1.14 24.04
C SER A 627 -24.37 -1.56 24.27
N GLN A 628 -24.62 -2.51 25.19
CA GLN A 628 -25.98 -2.96 25.48
C GLN A 628 -26.86 -1.85 26.05
N SER A 629 -26.31 -0.98 26.91
CA SER A 629 -27.04 0.16 27.48
C SER A 629 -27.38 1.22 26.43
N TRP A 630 -26.37 1.70 25.70
CA TRP A 630 -26.52 2.78 24.71
C TRP A 630 -27.37 2.35 23.51
N VAL A 631 -27.18 1.12 23.01
CA VAL A 631 -28.02 0.56 21.94
C VAL A 631 -29.47 0.40 22.43
N GLY A 632 -29.67 -0.08 23.66
CA GLY A 632 -30.99 -0.20 24.26
C GLY A 632 -31.75 1.13 24.31
N LYS A 633 -31.06 2.24 24.62
CA LYS A 633 -31.63 3.59 24.62
C LYS A 633 -32.09 4.02 23.22
N LEU A 634 -31.24 3.87 22.21
CA LEU A 634 -31.59 4.23 20.83
C LEU A 634 -32.77 3.39 20.31
N LEU A 635 -32.80 2.09 20.62
CA LEU A 635 -33.91 1.19 20.27
C LEU A 635 -35.22 1.56 20.99
N GLN A 636 -35.15 2.21 22.15
CA GLN A 636 -36.31 2.76 22.87
C GLN A 636 -36.74 4.14 22.35
N GLY A 637 -36.08 4.66 21.31
CA GLY A 637 -36.39 5.94 20.69
C GLY A 637 -35.71 7.15 21.34
N VAL A 638 -34.73 6.96 22.22
CA VAL A 638 -33.86 8.06 22.68
C VAL A 638 -33.10 8.61 21.47
N GLY A 639 -33.12 9.93 21.30
CA GLY A 639 -32.44 10.60 20.19
C GLY A 639 -30.91 10.58 20.30
N GLU A 640 -30.24 10.65 19.16
CA GLU A 640 -28.78 10.56 19.02
C GLU A 640 -28.05 11.67 19.80
N LEU A 641 -28.61 12.89 19.82
CA LEU A 641 -28.05 14.04 20.55
C LEU A 641 -28.04 13.81 22.07
N VAL A 642 -29.05 13.11 22.59
CA VAL A 642 -29.12 12.77 24.02
C VAL A 642 -28.04 11.75 24.36
N LEU A 643 -27.81 10.77 23.48
CA LEU A 643 -26.71 9.82 23.66
C LEU A 643 -25.34 10.50 23.57
N LEU A 644 -25.14 11.45 22.64
CA LEU A 644 -23.90 12.23 22.60
C LEU A 644 -23.66 13.02 23.87
N GLN A 645 -24.70 13.64 24.43
CA GLN A 645 -24.59 14.34 25.69
C GLN A 645 -24.04 13.41 26.79
N GLU A 646 -24.55 12.18 26.88
CA GLU A 646 -24.02 11.19 27.83
C GLU A 646 -22.56 10.82 27.56
N LEU A 647 -22.18 10.65 26.29
CA LEU A 647 -20.80 10.34 25.91
C LEU A 647 -19.84 11.49 26.23
N PHE A 648 -20.22 12.74 25.96
CA PHE A 648 -19.41 13.92 26.30
C PHE A 648 -19.36 14.18 27.81
N ALA A 649 -20.41 13.81 28.55
CA ALA A 649 -20.43 13.84 30.00
C ALA A 649 -19.68 12.66 30.64
N HIS A 650 -19.26 11.67 29.86
CA HIS A 650 -18.52 10.52 30.37
C HIS A 650 -17.20 10.97 31.00
N SER A 651 -16.83 10.35 32.13
CA SER A 651 -15.62 10.74 32.89
C SER A 651 -14.34 10.64 32.06
N GLU A 652 -14.29 9.73 31.09
CA GLU A 652 -13.17 9.56 30.16
C GLU A 652 -13.01 10.72 29.16
N PHE A 653 -14.10 11.43 28.83
CA PHE A 653 -14.01 12.53 27.87
C PHE A 653 -13.20 13.69 28.45
N GLY A 654 -13.51 14.12 29.68
CA GLY A 654 -12.87 15.29 30.26
C GLY A 654 -12.84 15.34 31.78
N GLY A 655 -13.19 14.26 32.48
CA GLY A 655 -13.29 14.25 33.93
C GLY A 655 -12.00 14.63 34.66
N SER A 656 -10.83 14.35 34.05
CA SER A 656 -9.51 14.72 34.59
C SER A 656 -8.96 16.05 34.07
N LEU A 657 -9.60 16.69 33.09
CA LEU A 657 -9.11 17.93 32.48
C LEU A 657 -9.51 19.14 33.32
N ASN A 658 -8.66 20.17 33.35
CA ASN A 658 -9.07 21.50 33.84
C ASN A 658 -10.12 22.12 32.89
N SER A 659 -10.81 23.16 33.34
CA SER A 659 -11.91 23.78 32.57
C SER A 659 -11.48 24.28 31.19
N THR A 660 -10.29 24.87 31.06
CA THR A 660 -9.77 25.36 29.78
C THR A 660 -9.53 24.22 28.80
N SER A 661 -8.76 23.20 29.20
CA SER A 661 -8.46 22.03 28.37
C SER A 661 -9.72 21.23 28.04
N PHE A 662 -10.70 21.18 28.95
CA PHE A 662 -12.01 20.59 28.67
C PHE A 662 -12.75 21.36 27.57
N LEU A 663 -12.84 22.69 27.66
CA LEU A 663 -13.51 23.52 26.67
C LEU A 663 -12.82 23.44 25.31
N ASP A 664 -11.49 23.49 25.27
CA ASP A 664 -10.74 23.35 24.02
C ASP A 664 -10.98 21.98 23.37
N LYS A 665 -10.93 20.89 24.16
CA LYS A 665 -11.23 19.54 23.65
C LYS A 665 -12.67 19.41 23.16
N LEU A 666 -13.64 19.98 23.89
CA LEU A 666 -15.05 19.98 23.51
C LEU A 666 -15.29 20.79 22.24
N GLY A 667 -14.69 21.97 22.14
CA GLY A 667 -14.80 22.84 20.97
C GLY A 667 -14.24 22.20 19.71
N TRP A 668 -13.07 21.55 19.82
CA TRP A 668 -12.51 20.76 18.73
C TRP A 668 -13.43 19.62 18.30
N GLN A 669 -14.01 18.84 19.23
CA GLN A 669 -14.89 17.72 18.84
C GLN A 669 -16.26 18.11 18.31
N LEU A 670 -16.79 19.26 18.73
CA LEU A 670 -18.06 19.73 18.19
C LEU A 670 -17.87 20.50 16.89
N TRP A 671 -17.00 21.51 16.89
CA TRP A 671 -16.91 22.44 15.77
C TRP A 671 -15.75 22.18 14.81
N ASN A 672 -14.92 21.17 15.08
CA ASN A 672 -13.74 20.84 14.28
C ASN A 672 -12.80 22.05 14.08
N ARG A 673 -12.70 22.92 15.10
CA ARG A 673 -11.81 24.09 15.11
C ARG A 673 -11.44 24.49 16.53
N GLU A 674 -10.39 25.30 16.64
CA GLU A 674 -10.10 26.01 17.88
C GLU A 674 -11.21 26.99 18.24
N LEU A 675 -11.45 27.09 19.56
CA LEU A 675 -12.25 28.16 20.12
C LEU A 675 -11.53 29.49 19.95
N THR A 676 -12.27 30.50 19.51
CA THR A 676 -11.81 31.87 19.61
C THR A 676 -11.60 32.25 21.08
N PHE A 677 -10.76 33.26 21.31
CA PHE A 677 -10.52 33.76 22.67
C PHE A 677 -11.84 34.13 23.39
N THR A 678 -12.77 34.78 22.70
CA THR A 678 -14.06 35.22 23.25
C THR A 678 -14.97 34.05 23.62
N GLU A 679 -15.07 33.02 22.76
CA GLU A 679 -15.89 31.83 23.03
C GLU A 679 -15.38 31.08 24.27
N ARG A 680 -14.04 30.89 24.33
CA ARG A 680 -13.38 30.24 25.45
C ARG A 680 -13.58 31.02 26.75
N ASP A 681 -13.32 32.33 26.73
CA ASP A 681 -13.42 33.17 27.93
C ASP A 681 -14.86 33.21 28.47
N SER A 682 -15.85 33.36 27.58
CA SER A 682 -17.26 33.37 27.96
C SER A 682 -17.71 32.05 28.60
N ALA A 683 -17.30 30.91 28.04
CA ALA A 683 -17.64 29.61 28.61
C ALA A 683 -16.89 29.33 29.93
N LEU A 684 -15.64 29.77 30.04
CA LEU A 684 -14.85 29.63 31.25
C LEU A 684 -15.43 30.45 32.41
N GLN A 685 -15.88 31.68 32.15
CA GLN A 685 -16.57 32.52 33.14
C GLN A 685 -17.82 31.83 33.69
N ARG A 686 -18.59 31.15 32.84
CA ARG A 686 -19.80 30.41 33.25
C ARG A 686 -19.49 29.19 34.11
N LEU A 687 -18.46 28.42 33.75
CA LEU A 687 -18.00 27.32 34.60
C LEU A 687 -17.54 27.86 35.97
N ASN A 688 -16.83 28.99 35.99
CA ASN A 688 -16.39 29.64 37.23
C ASN A 688 -17.55 30.20 38.07
N SER A 689 -18.68 30.53 37.46
CA SER A 689 -19.91 30.93 38.16
C SER A 689 -20.79 29.76 38.61
N GLY A 690 -20.34 28.51 38.44
CA GLY A 690 -21.03 27.31 38.93
C GLY A 690 -21.95 26.61 37.92
N VAL A 691 -21.94 26.99 36.64
CA VAL A 691 -22.62 26.23 35.58
C VAL A 691 -21.90 24.89 35.40
N SER A 692 -22.65 23.78 35.31
CA SER A 692 -22.03 22.46 35.16
C SER A 692 -21.50 22.23 33.74
N ARG A 693 -20.54 21.30 33.60
CA ARG A 693 -20.03 20.91 32.28
C ARG A 693 -21.10 20.28 31.41
N GLU A 694 -22.01 19.52 32.02
CA GLU A 694 -23.16 18.90 31.36
C GLU A 694 -24.08 19.96 30.75
N THR A 695 -24.31 21.08 31.44
CA THR A 695 -25.09 22.21 30.89
C THR A 695 -24.39 22.83 29.69
N ILE A 696 -23.06 23.05 29.76
CA ILE A 696 -22.29 23.57 28.61
C ILE A 696 -22.35 22.60 27.42
N ILE A 697 -22.17 21.30 27.68
CA ILE A 697 -22.26 20.24 26.66
C ILE A 697 -23.64 20.26 25.99
N GLN A 698 -24.72 20.32 26.77
CA GLN A 698 -26.08 20.40 26.22
C GLN A 698 -26.22 21.62 25.31
N GLU A 699 -25.90 22.81 25.79
CA GLU A 699 -26.09 24.02 24.99
C GLU A 699 -25.30 24.01 23.68
N TRP A 700 -24.09 23.45 23.69
CA TRP A 700 -23.24 23.39 22.50
C TRP A 700 -23.68 22.30 21.52
N LEU A 701 -24.14 21.14 22.00
CA LEU A 701 -24.68 20.07 21.15
C LEU A 701 -25.96 20.48 20.42
N TRP A 702 -26.79 21.30 21.05
CA TRP A 702 -28.04 21.79 20.46
C TRP A 702 -27.86 23.11 19.68
N ASN A 703 -26.62 23.53 19.45
CA ASN A 703 -26.32 24.69 18.62
C ASN A 703 -26.43 24.32 17.12
N VAL A 704 -27.13 25.16 16.35
CA VAL A 704 -27.26 25.02 14.89
C VAL A 704 -25.92 24.97 14.17
N GLU A 705 -24.89 25.65 14.68
CA GLU A 705 -23.53 25.61 14.11
C GLU A 705 -22.88 24.23 14.19
N PHE A 706 -23.22 23.42 15.20
CA PHE A 706 -22.76 22.03 15.31
C PHE A 706 -23.50 21.11 14.33
N LEU A 707 -24.82 21.26 14.24
CA LEU A 707 -25.68 20.42 13.40
C LEU A 707 -25.45 20.66 11.90
N THR A 708 -25.15 21.90 11.50
CA THR A 708 -24.97 22.27 10.08
C THR A 708 -23.91 21.43 9.35
N PRO A 709 -22.63 21.36 9.79
CA PRO A 709 -21.61 20.53 9.15
C PRO A 709 -21.94 19.04 9.23
N THR A 710 -22.64 18.59 10.28
CA THR A 710 -23.14 17.21 10.39
C THR A 710 -24.04 16.86 9.20
N LEU A 711 -25.05 17.70 8.96
CA LEU A 711 -26.04 17.49 7.91
C LEU A 711 -25.40 17.58 6.52
N GLN A 712 -24.43 18.48 6.34
CA GLN A 712 -23.64 18.57 5.11
C GLN A 712 -22.82 17.31 4.87
N GLY A 713 -22.15 16.76 5.90
CA GLY A 713 -21.38 15.53 5.80
C GLY A 713 -22.25 14.34 5.41
N TYR A 714 -23.44 14.24 6.00
CA TYR A 714 -24.45 13.28 5.56
C TYR A 714 -24.82 13.46 4.09
N HIS A 715 -25.04 14.70 3.64
CA HIS A 715 -25.44 14.98 2.27
C HIS A 715 -24.36 14.64 1.26
N VAL A 716 -23.09 14.93 1.55
CA VAL A 716 -21.95 14.50 0.73
C VAL A 716 -21.91 12.97 0.66
N ALA A 717 -22.11 12.29 1.78
CA ALA A 717 -22.01 10.85 1.85
C ALA A 717 -23.13 10.12 1.09
N PHE A 718 -24.37 10.58 1.24
CA PHE A 718 -25.52 9.93 0.62
C PHE A 718 -25.84 10.47 -0.77
N VAL A 719 -25.69 11.77 -1.03
CA VAL A 719 -26.08 12.39 -2.30
C VAL A 719 -24.86 12.62 -3.21
N GLY A 720 -23.64 12.54 -2.67
CA GLY A 720 -22.41 12.74 -3.44
C GLY A 720 -22.09 14.21 -3.69
N ASN A 721 -22.88 15.16 -3.20
CA ASN A 721 -22.60 16.60 -3.26
C ASN A 721 -22.93 17.26 -1.92
N ARG A 722 -22.44 18.47 -1.69
CA ARG A 722 -22.64 19.16 -0.42
C ARG A 722 -23.98 19.91 -0.41
N MET A 723 -24.71 19.80 0.69
CA MET A 723 -25.90 20.63 0.94
C MET A 723 -25.47 22.08 1.12
N SER A 724 -26.25 23.04 0.60
CA SER A 724 -25.96 24.47 0.82
C SER A 724 -25.94 24.78 2.32
N ALA A 725 -25.09 25.72 2.74
CA ALA A 725 -25.01 26.12 4.15
C ALA A 725 -26.37 26.65 4.66
N GLU A 726 -27.10 27.39 3.83
CA GLU A 726 -28.43 27.92 4.17
C GLU A 726 -29.46 26.81 4.40
N SER A 727 -29.53 25.83 3.49
CA SER A 727 -30.45 24.69 3.66
C SER A 727 -30.09 23.86 4.89
N ALA A 728 -28.79 23.60 5.10
CA ALA A 728 -28.31 22.85 6.26
C ALA A 728 -28.61 23.57 7.59
N MET A 729 -28.44 24.90 7.63
CA MET A 729 -28.82 25.72 8.80
C MET A 729 -30.32 25.68 9.07
N LEU A 730 -31.16 25.82 8.04
CA LEU A 730 -32.61 25.76 8.21
C LEU A 730 -33.05 24.40 8.74
N MET A 731 -32.45 23.32 8.22
CA MET A 731 -32.69 21.97 8.69
C MET A 731 -32.21 21.75 10.14
N ALA A 732 -31.03 22.26 10.48
CA ALA A 732 -30.50 22.25 11.85
C ALA A 732 -31.44 22.96 12.83
N GLU A 733 -32.02 24.09 12.43
CA GLU A 733 -32.97 24.84 13.25
C GLU A 733 -34.25 24.03 13.50
N ARG A 734 -34.80 23.38 12.46
CA ARG A 734 -35.97 22.49 12.60
C ARG A 734 -35.70 21.34 13.57
N ILE A 735 -34.50 20.75 13.52
CA ILE A 735 -34.09 19.71 14.48
C ILE A 735 -33.99 20.30 15.89
N ARG A 736 -33.40 21.49 16.04
CA ARG A 736 -33.24 22.17 17.33
C ARG A 736 -34.58 22.47 18.01
N VAL A 737 -35.59 22.91 17.25
CA VAL A 737 -36.94 23.21 17.79
C VAL A 737 -37.85 21.99 17.87
N GLY A 738 -37.38 20.81 17.46
CA GLY A 738 -38.13 19.56 17.51
C GLY A 738 -39.20 19.39 16.42
N GLU A 739 -39.15 20.21 15.36
CA GLU A 739 -40.02 20.07 14.18
C GLU A 739 -39.61 18.89 13.29
N GLU A 740 -38.35 18.46 13.34
CA GLU A 740 -37.85 17.28 12.65
C GLU A 740 -36.89 16.48 13.55
N ARG A 741 -36.74 15.18 13.28
CA ARG A 741 -35.70 14.35 13.88
C ARG A 741 -34.54 14.14 12.89
N LEU A 742 -33.33 14.03 13.44
CA LEU A 742 -32.11 13.78 12.66
C LEU A 742 -32.17 12.45 11.89
N ASP A 743 -32.68 11.39 12.50
CA ASP A 743 -32.81 10.07 11.86
C ASP A 743 -33.75 10.10 10.66
N ARG A 744 -34.93 10.72 10.78
CA ARG A 744 -35.88 10.89 9.66
C ARG A 744 -35.25 11.60 8.46
N PHE A 745 -34.46 12.65 8.72
CA PHE A 745 -33.74 13.37 7.66
C PHE A 745 -32.76 12.47 6.90
N VAL A 746 -31.95 11.71 7.64
CA VAL A 746 -30.94 10.81 7.04
C VAL A 746 -31.61 9.67 6.26
N ILE A 747 -32.68 9.10 6.80
CA ILE A 747 -33.47 8.05 6.14
C ILE A 747 -34.04 8.55 4.81
N GLN A 748 -34.59 9.76 4.76
CA GLN A 748 -35.11 10.32 3.52
C GLN A 748 -34.03 10.44 2.44
N MET A 749 -32.82 10.86 2.81
CA MET A 749 -31.71 10.96 1.87
C MET A 749 -31.25 9.60 1.33
N ILE A 750 -31.30 8.56 2.16
CA ILE A 750 -31.01 7.17 1.74
C ILE A 750 -32.02 6.71 0.70
N VAL A 751 -33.30 6.99 0.94
CA VAL A 751 -34.40 6.67 0.02
C VAL A 751 -34.20 7.39 -1.31
N ASP A 752 -33.97 8.71 -1.27
CA ASP A 752 -33.77 9.52 -2.47
C ASP A 752 -32.56 9.05 -3.30
N GLN A 753 -31.45 8.70 -2.64
CA GLN A 753 -30.27 8.20 -3.34
C GLN A 753 -30.50 6.83 -3.97
N SER A 754 -31.18 5.94 -3.26
CA SER A 754 -31.50 4.60 -3.76
C SER A 754 -32.38 4.70 -5.00
N LEU A 755 -33.33 5.63 -5.04
CA LEU A 755 -34.16 5.90 -6.21
C LEU A 755 -33.37 6.49 -7.39
N LYS A 756 -32.44 7.42 -7.14
CA LYS A 756 -31.56 7.98 -8.19
C LYS A 756 -30.72 6.92 -8.90
N GLN A 757 -30.28 5.89 -8.19
CA GLN A 757 -29.46 4.82 -8.74
C GLN A 757 -30.18 4.04 -9.86
N ILE A 758 -31.50 3.92 -9.80
CA ILE A 758 -32.31 3.27 -10.85
C ILE A 758 -32.55 4.20 -12.05
N GLN A 759 -32.67 5.50 -11.80
CA GLN A 759 -33.04 6.47 -12.84
C GLN A 759 -31.89 6.87 -13.79
N VAL A 760 -30.66 6.40 -13.56
CA VAL A 760 -29.57 6.60 -14.52
C VAL A 760 -29.85 5.72 -15.74
N PRO A 761 -30.11 6.30 -16.93
CA PRO A 761 -30.32 5.50 -18.13
C PRO A 761 -29.06 4.68 -18.38
N LEU A 762 -29.24 3.39 -18.67
CA LEU A 762 -28.23 2.59 -19.34
C LEU A 762 -28.00 3.23 -20.71
N THR A 763 -27.10 4.20 -20.82
CA THR A 763 -26.65 4.69 -22.13
C THR A 763 -25.85 3.56 -22.79
N PRO A 764 -26.25 3.11 -23.99
CA PRO A 764 -25.60 2.02 -24.71
C PRO A 764 -24.12 2.25 -25.00
#